data_AF-A0A939VAQ6-F1
#
_entry.id   AF-A0A939VAQ6-F1
#
_cell.length_a   1.000
_cell.length_b   1.000
_cell.length_c   1.000
_cell.angle_alpha   90.00
_cell.angle_beta   90.00
_cell.angle_gamma   90.00
#
_symmetry.space_group_name_H-M   'P 1'
#
loop_
_entity.id
_entity.type
_entity.pdbx_description
1 polymer ?
#
loop_
_entity_poly.entity_id
_entity_poly.type
_entity_poly.pdbx_seq_one_letter_code
_entity_poly.pdbx_strand_id
1 'polypeptide(L)'
;MNTEEILSQLNDSQRQAVEYIDGPSLVIAGAGSGKTRVLTYKVAYLLQQGFLPWNILALTFTNKAANEMKQRIAQLVGEESAKGLYMGTFHSIFARILRVEAQSVGFQPNYTIYDETDSRSLIKNIIKEMNLDEKTYKPATVGDIISMAKNHLITAEGYYQDREAFERDLSMKIPETREIYKVYEQRCHQANAMDFDDLLLYTWRLFQTNEDIRQKYATRFRYILVDEYQDTNHAQQCIVQQLSGEHQHVCVVGDDAQSIYSFRGANIDNILGFQQLYDGCKLFKLERNYRSTQRIVSAANSLIHQNKWQIQKEVYSRNEEGEKLRYVKVYTDKEEAIMVCREIKRIRHAEKVDYDDFAILYRTNAQSRVFEEQLLKDGIPYRIYGGLSFYQRKEVKDVIAYFRLVVNPNDEEAFRRIINYPARGIGATTLNKIVEAAHTHGVSLWTAASNPIPCGLNIPNRTLEKIHDFIGLIKGFQDKMKDTDAYTLGKEIIDTTGITQEILSDITTEGLARKENLEELISSIKDFVETRQEEDRATETSLTDFLSEVALYTDLDSGEEGKGKVSLMTIHSAKGLEFPSVFVVGLEENIFPTPLAKTPRAIEEERRLLYVAITRAGRHCILSSAQMRMRYGKMEFNPQSRFVRDLDQTDYAEWLSKNALHAYCNRSTKGVTPTAWLQKGTSANTKDDFGLSTAASAAVNTVFDTDPPLPYEEKAKPEDEPDPQPIEVNPASQMAWSGVYVGGHIRRERPSTISKLKESGFTYVLLFNVHVNADGTLLTDGETICENGQYVFDRTQPNYIEDIMDLKAYNSAIQRIEIVIGGWGNDSYNNIKAIMNANTGNLAQTALYRNFRALKEALPIIDGVNNDDEQCYDVTTAVRFHAMMYDLGYRTSIAPYTNKSFWQSLVTQLNTQKPGACDRVLIQCYDGGASNNPANWHFGDLPLLAGRTNYQTDMATSIAQMKTWRNDANVVGGFVWVYNDETWNLKDWATNMNQLFATPPVDAQGQPMPTAVTLYTSNDYGGYSIGLPEGRYTPGELAGYGFQFTNLNYAYHTISSIQLTEGYQMTVYSKSDYSGTSYTFTESTNRVPSGWRSRICAISVEPQPDGITTHPSMKGDGVVYDLAGREIGNGRLSRGLYIVNGKKVMIR
;
A
#
# COMPACT_ATOMS: atom_id res chain seq x y z
N MET A 1 -45.84 -15.53 1.01
CA MET A 1 -46.27 -14.67 2.13
C MET A 1 -47.00 -13.45 1.59
N ASN A 2 -47.89 -12.83 2.37
CA ASN A 2 -48.44 -11.50 2.07
C ASN A 2 -47.47 -10.38 2.50
N THR A 3 -47.78 -9.12 2.19
CA THR A 3 -46.90 -7.98 2.49
C THR A 3 -46.69 -7.75 4.00
N GLU A 4 -47.70 -7.94 4.84
CA GLU A 4 -47.57 -7.78 6.30
C GLU A 4 -46.74 -8.90 6.94
N GLU A 5 -46.85 -10.14 6.46
CA GLU A 5 -46.04 -11.30 6.88
C GLU A 5 -44.54 -11.11 6.56
N ILE A 6 -44.22 -10.40 5.46
CA ILE A 6 -42.85 -10.04 5.08
C ILE A 6 -42.33 -8.91 6.00
N LEU A 7 -43.10 -7.84 6.17
CA LEU A 7 -42.64 -6.64 6.88
C LEU A 7 -42.62 -6.78 8.41
N SER A 8 -43.50 -7.59 9.01
CA SER A 8 -43.53 -7.87 10.45
C SER A 8 -42.32 -8.65 10.97
N GLN A 9 -41.53 -9.22 10.07
CA GLN A 9 -40.32 -10.00 10.35
C GLN A 9 -39.02 -9.17 10.28
N LEU A 10 -39.12 -7.83 10.21
CA LEU A 10 -37.99 -6.90 10.09
C LEU A 10 -38.00 -5.90 11.26
N ASN A 11 -36.83 -5.36 11.61
CA ASN A 11 -36.76 -4.16 12.46
C ASN A 11 -37.06 -2.88 11.66
N ASP A 12 -37.31 -1.76 12.31
CA ASP A 12 -37.76 -0.52 11.65
C ASP A 12 -36.80 -0.05 10.52
N SER A 13 -35.49 -0.07 10.75
CA SER A 13 -34.50 0.31 9.73
C SER A 13 -34.45 -0.67 8.55
N GLN A 14 -34.54 -1.97 8.84
CA GLN A 14 -34.62 -3.03 7.82
C GLN A 14 -35.91 -2.90 6.99
N ARG A 15 -37.03 -2.62 7.66
CA ARG A 15 -38.35 -2.44 7.06
C ARG A 15 -38.34 -1.23 6.11
N GLN A 16 -37.87 -0.08 6.57
CA GLN A 16 -37.77 1.14 5.76
C GLN A 16 -36.89 0.95 4.51
N ALA A 17 -35.80 0.17 4.61
CA ALA A 17 -34.92 -0.16 3.48
C ALA A 17 -35.57 -1.12 2.45
N VAL A 18 -36.50 -1.98 2.91
CA VAL A 18 -37.29 -2.89 2.06
C VAL A 18 -38.46 -2.17 1.39
N GLU A 19 -39.22 -1.36 2.14
CA GLU A 19 -40.41 -0.65 1.64
C GLU A 19 -40.08 0.42 0.58
N TYR A 20 -38.91 1.06 0.69
CA TYR A 20 -38.51 2.12 -0.23
C TYR A 20 -38.01 1.56 -1.59
N ILE A 21 -38.80 1.81 -2.63
CA ILE A 21 -38.53 1.37 -4.01
C ILE A 21 -38.52 2.51 -5.03
N ASP A 22 -38.81 3.75 -4.61
CA ASP A 22 -39.10 4.90 -5.50
C ASP A 22 -37.87 5.51 -6.19
N GLY A 23 -36.68 4.95 -5.99
CA GLY A 23 -35.42 5.54 -6.47
C GLY A 23 -34.19 4.88 -5.86
N PRO A 24 -33.01 5.52 -5.99
CA PRO A 24 -31.74 4.94 -5.57
C PRO A 24 -31.62 4.85 -4.04
N SER A 25 -31.13 3.72 -3.54
CA SER A 25 -30.95 3.50 -2.10
C SER A 25 -29.62 2.84 -1.75
N LEU A 26 -28.98 3.36 -0.72
CA LEU A 26 -27.75 2.85 -0.13
C LEU A 26 -28.07 2.28 1.26
N VAL A 27 -27.89 0.98 1.44
CA VAL A 27 -28.08 0.32 2.74
C VAL A 27 -26.71 0.02 3.35
N ILE A 28 -26.24 0.94 4.20
CA ILE A 28 -25.03 0.75 5.00
C ILE A 28 -25.36 -0.09 6.23
N ALA A 29 -24.59 -1.13 6.43
CA ALA A 29 -24.78 -2.08 7.50
C ALA A 29 -23.51 -2.21 8.35
N GLY A 30 -23.68 -2.60 9.61
CA GLY A 30 -22.60 -3.20 10.40
C GLY A 30 -22.55 -4.72 10.19
N ALA A 31 -21.44 -5.34 10.60
CA ALA A 31 -21.34 -6.79 10.61
C ALA A 31 -22.45 -7.44 11.46
N GLY A 32 -23.02 -8.55 10.99
CA GLY A 32 -24.06 -9.29 11.71
C GLY A 32 -25.44 -8.60 11.79
N SER A 33 -25.70 -7.54 11.02
CA SER A 33 -26.96 -6.76 11.06
C SER A 33 -28.06 -7.21 10.08
N GLY A 34 -27.77 -8.21 9.24
CA GLY A 34 -28.75 -8.82 8.33
C GLY A 34 -28.84 -8.23 6.92
N LYS A 35 -27.73 -7.76 6.33
CA LYS A 35 -27.63 -7.31 4.91
C LYS A 35 -28.43 -8.20 3.95
N THR A 36 -28.11 -9.49 3.92
CA THR A 36 -28.75 -10.48 3.04
C THR A 36 -30.22 -10.71 3.38
N ARG A 37 -30.67 -10.49 4.63
CA ARG A 37 -32.10 -10.53 4.99
C ARG A 37 -32.85 -9.34 4.38
N VAL A 38 -32.27 -8.14 4.39
CA VAL A 38 -32.88 -6.97 3.72
C VAL A 38 -32.95 -7.18 2.21
N LEU A 39 -31.91 -7.72 1.58
CA LEU A 39 -31.95 -8.03 0.14
C LEU A 39 -33.02 -9.07 -0.23
N THR A 40 -33.05 -10.23 0.45
CA THR A 40 -34.02 -11.28 0.13
C THR A 40 -35.47 -10.83 0.37
N TYR A 41 -35.70 -10.04 1.43
CA TYR A 41 -37.02 -9.46 1.72
C TYR A 41 -37.37 -8.32 0.75
N LYS A 42 -36.40 -7.56 0.23
CA LYS A 42 -36.64 -6.53 -0.79
C LYS A 42 -37.02 -7.14 -2.13
N VAL A 43 -36.37 -8.24 -2.55
CA VAL A 43 -36.82 -9.01 -3.73
C VAL A 43 -38.24 -9.54 -3.52
N ALA A 44 -38.54 -10.14 -2.37
CA ALA A 44 -39.89 -10.62 -2.06
C ALA A 44 -40.95 -9.49 -2.06
N TYR A 45 -40.60 -8.31 -1.54
CA TYR A 45 -41.47 -7.13 -1.55
C TYR A 45 -41.69 -6.58 -2.96
N LEU A 46 -40.64 -6.44 -3.79
CA LEU A 46 -40.74 -6.00 -5.18
C LEU A 46 -41.70 -6.86 -5.99
N LEU A 47 -41.63 -8.19 -5.83
CA LEU A 47 -42.57 -9.12 -6.47
C LEU A 47 -44.03 -8.88 -6.02
N GLN A 48 -44.27 -8.56 -4.73
CA GLN A 48 -45.60 -8.18 -4.24
C GLN A 48 -46.06 -6.80 -4.76
N GLN A 49 -45.14 -5.89 -5.09
CA GLN A 49 -45.45 -4.61 -5.76
C GLN A 49 -45.61 -4.75 -7.29
N GLY A 50 -45.70 -5.98 -7.82
CA GLY A 50 -45.99 -6.24 -9.23
C GLY A 50 -44.77 -6.21 -10.16
N PHE A 51 -43.54 -6.21 -9.63
CA PHE A 51 -42.38 -6.50 -10.47
C PHE A 51 -42.39 -7.99 -10.87
N LEU A 52 -42.08 -8.28 -12.13
CA LEU A 52 -41.94 -9.65 -12.63
C LEU A 52 -40.53 -10.16 -12.29
N PRO A 53 -40.32 -11.46 -12.01
CA PRO A 53 -39.00 -11.97 -11.59
C PRO A 53 -37.85 -11.61 -12.53
N TRP A 54 -38.06 -11.72 -13.84
CA TRP A 54 -37.05 -11.37 -14.85
C TRP A 54 -36.79 -9.88 -15.01
N ASN A 55 -37.53 -9.01 -14.29
CA ASN A 55 -37.26 -7.59 -14.20
C ASN A 55 -36.29 -7.22 -13.06
N ILE A 56 -35.96 -8.18 -12.20
CA ILE A 56 -35.11 -7.97 -11.02
C ILE A 56 -33.73 -8.58 -11.27
N LEU A 57 -32.70 -7.72 -11.25
CA LEU A 57 -31.30 -8.11 -11.31
C LEU A 57 -30.70 -8.11 -9.90
N ALA A 58 -30.13 -9.23 -9.43
CA ALA A 58 -29.51 -9.35 -8.12
C ALA A 58 -28.06 -9.86 -8.24
N LEU A 59 -27.10 -9.00 -7.91
CA LEU A 59 -25.66 -9.21 -8.07
C LEU A 59 -24.97 -9.45 -6.73
N THR A 60 -24.05 -10.42 -6.68
CA THR A 60 -23.20 -10.73 -5.51
C THR A 60 -21.73 -10.89 -5.90
N PHE A 61 -20.84 -11.04 -4.91
CA PHE A 61 -19.41 -11.28 -5.13
C PHE A 61 -19.03 -12.78 -5.24
N THR A 62 -19.83 -13.72 -4.72
CA THR A 62 -19.50 -15.16 -4.71
C THR A 62 -20.68 -16.08 -5.06
N ASN A 63 -20.39 -17.22 -5.68
CA ASN A 63 -21.39 -18.21 -6.10
C ASN A 63 -22.17 -18.74 -4.89
N LYS A 64 -21.47 -19.10 -3.81
CA LYS A 64 -22.09 -19.46 -2.52
C LYS A 64 -23.09 -18.42 -2.01
N ALA A 65 -22.75 -17.12 -2.03
CA ALA A 65 -23.67 -16.07 -1.57
C ALA A 65 -24.88 -15.91 -2.49
N ALA A 66 -24.71 -16.09 -3.81
CA ALA A 66 -25.84 -16.11 -4.75
C ALA A 66 -26.77 -17.31 -4.49
N ASN A 67 -26.22 -18.51 -4.28
CA ASN A 67 -27.00 -19.71 -4.02
C ASN A 67 -27.76 -19.65 -2.67
N GLU A 68 -27.10 -19.19 -1.60
CA GLU A 68 -27.71 -18.96 -0.29
C GLU A 68 -28.86 -17.93 -0.36
N MET A 69 -28.65 -16.85 -1.10
CA MET A 69 -29.66 -15.80 -1.28
C MET A 69 -30.83 -16.29 -2.17
N LYS A 70 -30.57 -17.08 -3.23
CA LYS A 70 -31.59 -17.72 -4.09
C LYS A 70 -32.47 -18.68 -3.29
N GLN A 71 -31.87 -19.57 -2.49
CA GLN A 71 -32.60 -20.48 -1.59
C GLN A 71 -33.50 -19.72 -0.60
N ARG A 72 -32.99 -18.64 0.01
CA ARG A 72 -33.79 -17.79 0.91
C ARG A 72 -34.95 -17.08 0.21
N ILE A 73 -34.79 -16.67 -1.04
CA ILE A 73 -35.89 -16.06 -1.81
C ILE A 73 -36.94 -17.13 -2.16
N ALA A 74 -36.52 -18.33 -2.59
CA ALA A 74 -37.44 -19.45 -2.85
C ALA A 74 -38.30 -19.79 -1.62
N GLN A 75 -37.74 -19.74 -0.42
CA GLN A 75 -38.48 -19.92 0.84
C GLN A 75 -39.54 -18.82 1.14
N LEU A 76 -39.41 -17.63 0.56
CA LEU A 76 -40.33 -16.50 0.77
C LEU A 76 -41.43 -16.39 -0.30
N VAL A 77 -41.09 -16.67 -1.57
CA VAL A 77 -41.97 -16.45 -2.75
C VAL A 77 -42.19 -17.68 -3.64
N GLY A 78 -41.68 -18.85 -3.26
CA GLY A 78 -41.77 -20.09 -4.03
C GLY A 78 -40.64 -20.25 -5.05
N GLU A 79 -40.38 -21.49 -5.44
CA GLU A 79 -39.26 -21.84 -6.34
C GLU A 79 -39.44 -21.29 -7.75
N GLU A 80 -40.64 -21.33 -8.33
CA GLU A 80 -40.94 -20.80 -9.67
C GLU A 80 -40.58 -19.30 -9.79
N SER A 81 -41.04 -18.50 -8.81
CA SER A 81 -40.70 -17.08 -8.68
C SER A 81 -39.18 -16.85 -8.57
N ALA A 82 -38.47 -17.74 -7.87
CA ALA A 82 -37.02 -17.65 -7.66
C ALA A 82 -36.20 -18.13 -8.88
N LYS A 83 -36.66 -19.16 -9.61
CA LYS A 83 -36.07 -19.62 -10.89
C LYS A 83 -36.07 -18.49 -11.93
N GLY A 84 -37.09 -17.63 -11.93
CA GLY A 84 -37.23 -16.53 -12.89
C GLY A 84 -36.36 -15.28 -12.67
N LEU A 85 -35.63 -15.18 -11.55
CA LEU A 85 -34.81 -14.01 -11.21
C LEU A 85 -33.51 -13.94 -12.01
N TYR A 86 -33.04 -12.73 -12.34
CA TYR A 86 -31.71 -12.54 -12.93
C TYR A 86 -30.68 -12.39 -11.81
N MET A 87 -30.19 -13.53 -11.33
CA MET A 87 -29.42 -13.59 -10.08
C MET A 87 -28.12 -14.39 -10.22
N GLY A 88 -27.03 -13.89 -9.66
CA GLY A 88 -25.70 -14.52 -9.71
C GLY A 88 -24.57 -13.58 -9.29
N THR A 89 -23.32 -13.99 -9.54
CA THR A 89 -22.19 -13.05 -9.43
C THR A 89 -22.14 -12.11 -10.64
N PHE A 90 -21.41 -11.00 -10.52
CA PHE A 90 -21.08 -10.12 -11.65
C PHE A 90 -20.58 -10.92 -12.87
N HIS A 91 -19.54 -11.74 -12.69
CA HIS A 91 -18.96 -12.54 -13.78
C HIS A 91 -19.95 -13.57 -14.35
N SER A 92 -20.76 -14.23 -13.51
CA SER A 92 -21.78 -15.20 -13.98
C SER A 92 -22.87 -14.54 -14.84
N ILE A 93 -23.38 -13.38 -14.41
CA ILE A 93 -24.42 -12.65 -15.17
C ILE A 93 -23.83 -12.05 -16.44
N PHE A 94 -22.64 -11.45 -16.37
CA PHE A 94 -22.01 -10.78 -17.50
C PHE A 94 -21.49 -11.78 -18.54
N ALA A 95 -20.95 -12.93 -18.13
CA ALA A 95 -20.68 -14.04 -19.04
C ALA A 95 -21.96 -14.51 -19.74
N ARG A 96 -23.10 -14.68 -19.02
CA ARG A 96 -24.37 -15.06 -19.65
C ARG A 96 -24.88 -14.01 -20.66
N ILE A 97 -24.60 -12.72 -20.46
CA ILE A 97 -24.91 -11.67 -21.43
C ILE A 97 -23.96 -11.75 -22.64
N LEU A 98 -22.64 -11.81 -22.41
CA LEU A 98 -21.62 -11.93 -23.45
C LEU A 98 -21.76 -13.22 -24.27
N ARG A 99 -22.24 -14.33 -23.70
CA ARG A 99 -22.60 -15.57 -24.43
C ARG A 99 -23.67 -15.31 -25.50
N VAL A 100 -24.64 -14.45 -25.22
CA VAL A 100 -25.74 -14.10 -26.15
C VAL A 100 -25.31 -13.04 -27.16
N GLU A 101 -24.61 -12.00 -26.70
CA GLU A 101 -24.24 -10.83 -27.51
C GLU A 101 -22.80 -10.90 -28.08
N ALA A 102 -22.15 -12.08 -28.07
CA ALA A 102 -20.72 -12.26 -28.36
C ALA A 102 -20.25 -11.59 -29.66
N GLN A 103 -21.07 -11.70 -30.71
CA GLN A 103 -20.75 -11.17 -32.04
C GLN A 103 -20.66 -9.64 -32.04
N SER A 104 -21.44 -8.96 -31.19
CA SER A 104 -21.45 -7.50 -31.02
C SER A 104 -20.19 -6.95 -30.32
N VAL A 105 -19.34 -7.83 -29.79
CA VAL A 105 -17.99 -7.52 -29.26
C VAL A 105 -16.85 -8.23 -29.99
N GLY A 106 -17.13 -8.94 -31.10
CA GLY A 106 -16.13 -9.59 -31.95
C GLY A 106 -15.84 -11.07 -31.65
N PHE A 107 -16.47 -11.65 -30.63
CA PHE A 107 -16.24 -13.03 -30.17
C PHE A 107 -17.30 -14.01 -30.69
N GLN A 108 -17.03 -15.31 -30.60
CA GLN A 108 -18.02 -16.36 -30.84
C GLN A 108 -18.61 -16.86 -29.52
N PRO A 109 -19.91 -17.23 -29.46
CA PRO A 109 -20.59 -17.65 -28.23
C PRO A 109 -19.90 -18.77 -27.44
N ASN A 110 -19.07 -19.61 -28.06
CA ASN A 110 -18.33 -20.71 -27.42
C ASN A 110 -16.95 -20.30 -26.85
N TYR A 111 -16.68 -19.01 -26.61
CA TYR A 111 -15.39 -18.54 -26.11
C TYR A 111 -14.92 -19.22 -24.79
N THR A 112 -13.63 -19.46 -24.64
CA THR A 112 -13.08 -19.98 -23.37
C THR A 112 -12.97 -18.86 -22.34
N ILE A 113 -13.31 -19.13 -21.07
CA ILE A 113 -12.91 -18.29 -19.93
C ILE A 113 -11.56 -18.82 -19.40
N TYR A 114 -10.53 -17.97 -19.40
CA TYR A 114 -9.19 -18.29 -18.91
C TYR A 114 -9.05 -17.95 -17.42
N ASP A 115 -8.44 -18.86 -16.64
CA ASP A 115 -8.13 -18.59 -15.24
C ASP A 115 -6.78 -17.89 -15.04
N GLU A 116 -6.48 -17.52 -13.79
CA GLU A 116 -5.25 -16.83 -13.39
C GLU A 116 -3.96 -17.60 -13.77
N THR A 117 -4.01 -18.93 -13.84
CA THR A 117 -2.88 -19.76 -14.26
C THR A 117 -2.72 -19.77 -15.77
N ASP A 118 -3.82 -19.91 -16.51
CA ASP A 118 -3.81 -19.99 -17.97
C ASP A 118 -3.44 -18.62 -18.57
N SER A 119 -3.98 -17.54 -18.02
CA SER A 119 -3.63 -16.15 -18.36
C SER A 119 -2.14 -15.87 -18.13
N ARG A 120 -1.60 -16.26 -16.97
CA ARG A 120 -0.15 -16.16 -16.68
C ARG A 120 0.70 -17.10 -17.54
N SER A 121 0.16 -18.22 -18.01
CA SER A 121 0.84 -19.13 -18.94
C SER A 121 0.96 -18.49 -20.33
N LEU A 122 -0.12 -17.91 -20.86
CA LEU A 122 -0.09 -17.17 -22.13
C LEU A 122 0.83 -15.95 -22.05
N ILE A 123 0.77 -15.15 -20.98
CA ILE A 123 1.69 -14.03 -20.74
C ILE A 123 3.16 -14.51 -20.70
N LYS A 124 3.44 -15.65 -20.07
CA LYS A 124 4.78 -16.27 -20.05
C LYS A 124 5.24 -16.73 -21.43
N ASN A 125 4.33 -17.25 -22.25
CA ASN A 125 4.60 -17.64 -23.62
C ASN A 125 4.93 -16.40 -24.48
N ILE A 126 4.16 -15.31 -24.35
CA ILE A 126 4.40 -14.02 -25.01
C ILE A 126 5.76 -13.41 -24.60
N ILE A 127 6.08 -13.35 -23.31
CA ILE A 127 7.37 -12.84 -22.79
C ILE A 127 8.57 -13.59 -23.40
N LYS A 128 8.46 -14.91 -23.58
CA LYS A 128 9.48 -15.73 -24.25
C LYS A 128 9.53 -15.50 -25.76
N GLU A 129 8.37 -15.45 -26.42
CA GLU A 129 8.25 -15.21 -27.87
C GLU A 129 8.81 -13.81 -28.24
N MET A 130 8.70 -12.83 -27.34
CA MET A 130 9.33 -11.49 -27.43
C MET A 130 10.82 -11.45 -27.01
N ASN A 131 11.42 -12.58 -26.59
CA ASN A 131 12.80 -12.68 -26.10
C ASN A 131 13.13 -11.81 -24.86
N LEU A 132 12.14 -11.59 -23.99
CA LEU A 132 12.28 -10.83 -22.75
C LEU A 132 12.71 -11.72 -21.56
N ASP A 133 13.40 -11.14 -20.57
CA ASP A 133 13.88 -11.86 -19.38
C ASP A 133 12.75 -12.12 -18.37
N GLU A 134 12.37 -13.40 -18.19
CA GLU A 134 11.37 -13.87 -17.21
C GLU A 134 11.66 -13.46 -15.74
N LYS A 135 12.89 -13.06 -15.39
CA LYS A 135 13.22 -12.60 -14.03
C LYS A 135 12.88 -11.13 -13.81
N THR A 136 12.93 -10.33 -14.87
CA THR A 136 12.54 -8.91 -14.90
C THR A 136 11.04 -8.81 -15.22
N TYR A 137 10.63 -9.33 -16.37
CA TYR A 137 9.24 -9.49 -16.78
C TYR A 137 8.66 -10.76 -16.15
N LYS A 138 8.30 -10.68 -14.87
CA LYS A 138 7.65 -11.79 -14.17
C LYS A 138 6.20 -11.93 -14.66
N PRO A 139 5.77 -13.09 -15.19
CA PRO A 139 4.41 -13.24 -15.73
C PRO A 139 3.29 -12.94 -14.74
N ALA A 140 3.53 -13.17 -13.44
CA ALA A 140 2.61 -12.74 -12.39
C ALA A 140 2.47 -11.22 -12.35
N THR A 141 3.57 -10.48 -12.10
CA THR A 141 3.56 -9.02 -12.02
C THR A 141 3.02 -8.34 -13.28
N VAL A 142 3.32 -8.86 -14.46
CA VAL A 142 2.76 -8.34 -15.73
C VAL A 142 1.25 -8.62 -15.83
N GLY A 143 0.79 -9.82 -15.44
CA GLY A 143 -0.64 -10.15 -15.38
C GLY A 143 -1.40 -9.32 -14.34
N ASP A 144 -0.81 -9.07 -13.17
CA ASP A 144 -1.39 -8.24 -12.10
C ASP A 144 -1.59 -6.78 -12.59
N ILE A 145 -0.66 -6.26 -13.40
CA ILE A 145 -0.76 -4.94 -14.03
C ILE A 145 -1.84 -4.90 -15.12
N ILE A 146 -1.92 -5.92 -15.99
CA ILE A 146 -2.94 -6.03 -17.04
C ILE A 146 -4.34 -6.14 -16.40
N SER A 147 -4.49 -6.98 -15.37
CA SER A 147 -5.73 -7.12 -14.60
C SER A 147 -6.16 -5.78 -14.00
N MET A 148 -5.24 -5.06 -13.34
CA MET A 148 -5.55 -3.74 -12.79
C MET A 148 -5.93 -2.71 -13.88
N ALA A 149 -5.32 -2.76 -15.06
CA ALA A 149 -5.71 -1.91 -16.20
C ALA A 149 -7.16 -2.19 -16.65
N LYS A 150 -7.50 -3.47 -16.90
CA LYS A 150 -8.86 -3.89 -17.28
C LYS A 150 -9.91 -3.53 -16.22
N ASN A 151 -9.59 -3.70 -14.94
CA ASN A 151 -10.46 -3.32 -13.82
C ASN A 151 -10.77 -1.81 -13.74
N HIS A 152 -9.89 -0.97 -14.29
CA HIS A 152 -10.09 0.48 -14.47
C HIS A 152 -10.65 0.85 -15.86
N LEU A 153 -11.08 -0.14 -16.65
CA LEU A 153 -11.59 0.00 -18.03
C LEU A 153 -10.55 0.46 -19.07
N ILE A 154 -9.26 0.29 -18.78
CA ILE A 154 -8.15 0.66 -19.68
C ILE A 154 -7.87 -0.51 -20.63
N THR A 155 -8.29 -0.38 -21.89
CA THR A 155 -7.99 -1.30 -23.01
C THR A 155 -6.50 -1.33 -23.34
N ALA A 156 -6.02 -2.32 -24.09
CA ALA A 156 -4.60 -2.40 -24.45
C ALA A 156 -4.10 -1.17 -25.26
N GLU A 157 -4.94 -0.61 -26.13
CA GLU A 157 -4.61 0.60 -26.89
C GLU A 157 -4.65 1.87 -26.00
N GLY A 158 -5.60 1.96 -25.05
CA GLY A 158 -5.61 3.04 -24.06
C GLY A 158 -4.35 3.03 -23.18
N TYR A 159 -3.96 1.83 -22.74
CA TYR A 159 -2.73 1.60 -21.98
C TYR A 159 -1.47 1.94 -22.78
N TYR A 160 -1.49 1.70 -24.10
CA TYR A 160 -0.37 2.04 -24.99
C TYR A 160 -0.11 3.55 -25.07
N GLN A 161 -1.18 4.35 -24.97
CA GLN A 161 -1.16 5.80 -25.04
C GLN A 161 -1.00 6.47 -23.66
N ASP A 162 -1.20 5.72 -22.57
CA ASP A 162 -1.01 6.19 -21.19
C ASP A 162 0.48 6.45 -20.88
N ARG A 163 0.80 7.74 -20.76
CA ARG A 163 2.15 8.21 -20.43
C ARG A 163 2.54 7.90 -18.98
N GLU A 164 1.61 7.95 -18.03
CA GLU A 164 1.89 7.71 -16.62
C GLU A 164 2.14 6.22 -16.37
N ALA A 165 1.36 5.34 -17.02
CA ALA A 165 1.64 3.90 -17.05
C ALA A 165 3.02 3.60 -17.64
N PHE A 166 3.39 4.22 -18.77
CA PHE A 166 4.70 4.02 -19.39
C PHE A 166 5.87 4.51 -18.51
N GLU A 167 5.77 5.70 -17.90
CA GLU A 167 6.81 6.22 -17.01
C GLU A 167 6.94 5.38 -15.72
N ARG A 168 5.81 4.89 -15.17
CA ARG A 168 5.79 3.92 -14.06
C ARG A 168 6.49 2.62 -14.45
N ASP A 169 6.13 2.01 -15.57
CA ASP A 169 6.67 0.71 -15.99
C ASP A 169 8.15 0.80 -16.36
N LEU A 170 8.57 1.91 -16.95
CA LEU A 170 9.98 2.23 -17.17
C LEU A 170 10.76 2.30 -15.85
N SER A 171 10.19 2.92 -14.80
CA SER A 171 10.80 2.94 -13.45
C SER A 171 10.92 1.54 -12.83
N MET A 172 9.95 0.66 -13.11
CA MET A 172 9.95 -0.76 -12.74
C MET A 172 10.85 -1.64 -13.64
N LYS A 173 11.45 -1.06 -14.70
CA LYS A 173 12.29 -1.73 -15.72
C LYS A 173 11.53 -2.76 -16.58
N ILE A 174 10.22 -2.56 -16.75
CA ILE A 174 9.33 -3.38 -17.58
C ILE A 174 8.57 -2.58 -18.66
N PRO A 175 9.20 -1.64 -19.41
CA PRO A 175 8.50 -0.76 -20.35
C PRO A 175 7.77 -1.48 -21.49
N GLU A 176 8.15 -2.71 -21.84
CA GLU A 176 7.45 -3.51 -22.87
C GLU A 176 6.11 -4.08 -22.39
N THR A 177 5.67 -3.80 -21.16
CA THR A 177 4.37 -4.25 -20.61
C THR A 177 3.18 -3.81 -21.48
N ARG A 178 3.24 -2.64 -22.12
CA ARG A 178 2.24 -2.18 -23.09
C ARG A 178 2.17 -3.04 -24.36
N GLU A 179 3.31 -3.53 -24.85
CA GLU A 179 3.37 -4.43 -26.01
C GLU A 179 2.91 -5.83 -25.61
N ILE A 180 3.29 -6.31 -24.42
CA ILE A 180 2.80 -7.58 -23.87
C ILE A 180 1.27 -7.55 -23.71
N TYR A 181 0.69 -6.47 -23.20
CA TYR A 181 -0.79 -6.33 -23.10
C TYR A 181 -1.45 -6.32 -24.49
N LYS A 182 -0.90 -5.55 -25.44
CA LYS A 182 -1.39 -5.49 -26.82
C LYS A 182 -1.37 -6.84 -27.54
N VAL A 183 -0.28 -7.59 -27.39
CA VAL A 183 -0.17 -8.96 -27.90
C VAL A 183 -1.10 -9.90 -27.14
N TYR A 184 -1.22 -9.78 -25.82
CA TYR A 184 -2.10 -10.62 -25.00
C TYR A 184 -3.58 -10.48 -25.40
N GLU A 185 -4.09 -9.25 -25.54
CA GLU A 185 -5.45 -8.95 -26.01
C GLU A 185 -5.71 -9.57 -27.40
N GLN A 186 -4.77 -9.43 -28.33
CA GLN A 186 -4.84 -10.03 -29.66
C GLN A 186 -4.82 -11.57 -29.64
N ARG A 187 -3.98 -12.18 -28.80
CA ARG A 187 -3.84 -13.65 -28.71
C ARG A 187 -5.08 -14.27 -28.05
N CYS A 188 -5.67 -13.61 -27.04
CA CYS A 188 -6.97 -13.98 -26.48
C CYS A 188 -8.08 -13.90 -27.54
N HIS A 189 -8.16 -12.81 -28.31
CA HIS A 189 -9.15 -12.67 -29.39
C HIS A 189 -8.97 -13.72 -30.50
N GLN A 190 -7.73 -14.04 -30.89
CA GLN A 190 -7.41 -15.12 -31.86
C GLN A 190 -7.78 -16.51 -31.33
N ALA A 191 -7.57 -16.75 -30.03
CA ALA A 191 -7.95 -17.99 -29.35
C ALA A 191 -9.47 -18.10 -29.09
N ASN A 192 -10.24 -17.04 -29.38
CA ASN A 192 -11.63 -16.89 -28.94
C ASN A 192 -11.74 -17.14 -27.43
N ALA A 193 -10.95 -16.39 -26.64
CA ALA A 193 -10.86 -16.52 -25.19
C ALA A 193 -10.94 -15.15 -24.50
N MET A 194 -11.45 -15.14 -23.28
CA MET A 194 -11.55 -13.99 -22.38
C MET A 194 -10.98 -14.40 -21.02
N ASP A 195 -10.24 -13.54 -20.33
CA ASP A 195 -10.00 -13.74 -18.89
C ASP A 195 -11.17 -13.21 -18.03
N PHE A 196 -11.06 -13.30 -16.71
CA PHE A 196 -12.08 -12.82 -15.79
C PHE A 196 -12.38 -11.32 -15.95
N ASP A 197 -11.35 -10.51 -16.18
CA ASP A 197 -11.48 -9.06 -16.26
C ASP A 197 -12.03 -8.62 -17.64
N ASP A 198 -11.77 -9.39 -18.70
CA ASP A 198 -12.43 -9.24 -20.01
C ASP A 198 -13.95 -9.35 -19.90
N LEU A 199 -14.50 -10.24 -19.04
CA LEU A 199 -15.94 -10.35 -18.83
C LEU A 199 -16.56 -9.04 -18.32
N LEU A 200 -15.79 -8.22 -17.60
CA LEU A 200 -16.20 -6.88 -17.17
C LEU A 200 -15.99 -5.87 -18.30
N LEU A 201 -14.77 -5.79 -18.84
CA LEU A 201 -14.37 -4.82 -19.85
C LEU A 201 -15.24 -4.89 -21.12
N TYR A 202 -15.48 -6.09 -21.65
CA TYR A 202 -16.31 -6.26 -22.84
C TYR A 202 -17.80 -6.07 -22.57
N THR A 203 -18.30 -6.31 -21.35
CA THR A 203 -19.69 -5.99 -20.98
C THR A 203 -19.92 -4.49 -20.89
N TRP A 204 -18.99 -3.75 -20.27
CA TRP A 204 -19.03 -2.29 -20.26
C TRP A 204 -18.96 -1.72 -21.68
N ARG A 205 -18.04 -2.23 -22.52
CA ARG A 205 -17.88 -1.83 -23.92
C ARG A 205 -19.13 -2.14 -24.75
N LEU A 206 -19.73 -3.32 -24.59
CA LEU A 206 -20.98 -3.73 -25.24
C LEU A 206 -22.07 -2.67 -25.03
N PHE A 207 -22.31 -2.27 -23.78
CA PHE A 207 -23.32 -1.28 -23.41
C PHE A 207 -22.92 0.18 -23.72
N GLN A 208 -21.63 0.46 -23.88
CA GLN A 208 -21.13 1.77 -24.32
C GLN A 208 -21.30 1.97 -25.83
N THR A 209 -21.06 0.93 -26.64
CA THR A 209 -21.07 1.06 -28.11
C THR A 209 -22.37 0.60 -28.78
N ASN A 210 -23.22 -0.17 -28.10
CA ASN A 210 -24.49 -0.69 -28.64
C ASN A 210 -25.66 -0.22 -27.76
N GLU A 211 -26.17 0.97 -28.07
CA GLU A 211 -27.27 1.66 -27.37
C GLU A 211 -28.54 0.79 -27.28
N ASP A 212 -28.89 0.10 -28.37
CA ASP A 212 -30.04 -0.79 -28.46
C ASP A 212 -29.90 -2.03 -27.55
N ILE A 213 -28.70 -2.59 -27.46
CA ILE A 213 -28.40 -3.70 -26.54
C ILE A 213 -28.44 -3.20 -25.09
N ARG A 214 -27.90 -2.01 -24.77
CA ARG A 214 -28.07 -1.43 -23.42
C ARG A 214 -29.54 -1.24 -23.07
N GLN A 215 -30.32 -0.60 -23.95
CA GLN A 215 -31.75 -0.36 -23.73
C GLN A 215 -32.55 -1.67 -23.57
N LYS A 216 -32.22 -2.72 -24.32
CA LYS A 216 -32.78 -4.08 -24.19
C LYS A 216 -32.58 -4.65 -22.78
N TYR A 217 -31.40 -4.45 -22.17
CA TYR A 217 -31.11 -4.94 -20.82
C TYR A 217 -31.60 -4.00 -19.72
N ALA A 218 -31.51 -2.68 -19.87
CA ALA A 218 -32.02 -1.70 -18.90
C ALA A 218 -33.56 -1.73 -18.78
N THR A 219 -34.27 -1.77 -19.92
CA THR A 219 -35.75 -1.90 -19.97
C THR A 219 -36.23 -3.20 -19.31
N ARG A 220 -35.39 -4.25 -19.35
CA ARG A 220 -35.61 -5.50 -18.64
C ARG A 220 -35.36 -5.31 -17.15
N PHE A 221 -34.15 -4.91 -16.74
CA PHE A 221 -33.70 -4.83 -15.34
C PHE A 221 -34.24 -3.58 -14.61
N ARG A 222 -35.56 -3.48 -14.53
CA ARG A 222 -36.30 -2.38 -13.88
C ARG A 222 -36.02 -2.20 -12.39
N TYR A 223 -35.36 -3.16 -11.74
CA TYR A 223 -34.79 -2.99 -10.42
C TYR A 223 -33.47 -3.75 -10.31
N ILE A 224 -32.42 -3.07 -9.84
CA ILE A 224 -31.07 -3.64 -9.65
C ILE A 224 -30.75 -3.68 -8.15
N LEU A 225 -30.30 -4.83 -7.65
CA LEU A 225 -29.82 -5.01 -6.30
C LEU A 225 -28.38 -5.52 -6.33
N VAL A 226 -27.53 -5.02 -5.42
CA VAL A 226 -26.12 -5.43 -5.32
C VAL A 226 -25.74 -5.64 -3.85
N ASP A 227 -25.27 -6.84 -3.50
CA ASP A 227 -24.71 -7.14 -2.17
C ASP A 227 -23.19 -6.91 -2.12
N GLU A 228 -22.65 -6.76 -0.91
CA GLU A 228 -21.23 -6.51 -0.64
C GLU A 228 -20.62 -5.37 -1.49
N TYR A 229 -21.39 -4.30 -1.75
CA TYR A 229 -21.06 -3.28 -2.75
C TYR A 229 -19.70 -2.57 -2.55
N GLN A 230 -19.15 -2.55 -1.34
CA GLN A 230 -17.81 -2.03 -1.06
C GLN A 230 -16.67 -2.86 -1.70
N ASP A 231 -16.94 -4.11 -2.10
CA ASP A 231 -15.98 -4.98 -2.79
C ASP A 231 -15.99 -4.76 -4.32
N THR A 232 -16.79 -3.81 -4.83
CA THR A 232 -16.87 -3.54 -6.28
C THR A 232 -15.63 -2.82 -6.82
N ASN A 233 -15.23 -3.17 -8.03
CA ASN A 233 -14.23 -2.41 -8.80
C ASN A 233 -14.89 -1.30 -9.65
N HIS A 234 -14.08 -0.48 -10.33
CA HIS A 234 -14.57 0.62 -11.17
C HIS A 234 -15.43 0.11 -12.35
N ALA A 235 -14.98 -0.94 -13.05
CA ALA A 235 -15.72 -1.55 -14.16
C ALA A 235 -17.16 -1.99 -13.75
N GLN A 236 -17.30 -2.68 -12.62
CA GLN A 236 -18.59 -3.13 -12.08
C GLN A 236 -19.51 -1.96 -11.72
N GLN A 237 -18.96 -0.90 -11.13
CA GLN A 237 -19.72 0.33 -10.85
C GLN A 237 -20.25 0.96 -12.14
N CYS A 238 -19.42 1.11 -13.17
CA CYS A 238 -19.82 1.68 -14.46
C CYS A 238 -20.88 0.84 -15.18
N ILE A 239 -20.82 -0.49 -15.12
CA ILE A 239 -21.85 -1.35 -15.73
C ILE A 239 -23.19 -1.22 -14.99
N VAL A 240 -23.17 -1.10 -13.65
CA VAL A 240 -24.39 -0.84 -12.86
C VAL A 240 -24.98 0.55 -13.17
N GLN A 241 -24.15 1.58 -13.39
CA GLN A 241 -24.60 2.90 -13.86
C GLN A 241 -25.24 2.82 -15.25
N GLN A 242 -24.62 2.10 -16.20
CA GLN A 242 -25.15 1.91 -17.55
C GLN A 242 -26.51 1.22 -17.57
N LEU A 243 -26.75 0.26 -16.67
CA LEU A 243 -28.01 -0.48 -16.59
C LEU A 243 -29.09 0.21 -15.73
N SER A 244 -28.72 1.15 -14.86
CA SER A 244 -29.65 1.86 -13.98
C SER A 244 -30.13 3.21 -14.53
N GLY A 245 -29.42 3.80 -15.51
CA GLY A 245 -29.57 5.21 -15.90
C GLY A 245 -30.99 5.66 -16.23
N GLU A 246 -31.79 4.82 -16.92
CA GLU A 246 -33.14 5.14 -17.36
C GLU A 246 -34.21 5.09 -16.25
N HIS A 247 -33.89 4.49 -15.09
CA HIS A 247 -34.88 4.19 -14.04
C HIS A 247 -34.43 4.56 -12.61
N GLN A 248 -33.11 4.63 -12.35
CA GLN A 248 -32.46 4.85 -11.05
C GLN A 248 -32.93 3.96 -9.88
N HIS A 249 -33.72 2.91 -10.16
CA HIS A 249 -34.14 1.88 -9.22
C HIS A 249 -32.99 0.92 -8.86
N VAL A 250 -32.01 1.42 -8.11
CA VAL A 250 -30.83 0.66 -7.68
C VAL A 250 -30.72 0.63 -6.15
N CYS A 251 -30.62 -0.58 -5.59
CA CYS A 251 -30.43 -0.80 -4.16
C CYS A 251 -29.10 -1.50 -3.91
N VAL A 252 -28.09 -0.73 -3.51
CA VAL A 252 -26.79 -1.29 -3.12
C VAL A 252 -26.73 -1.49 -1.61
N VAL A 253 -26.15 -2.60 -1.18
CA VAL A 253 -26.07 -3.01 0.22
C VAL A 253 -24.61 -3.36 0.52
N GLY A 254 -24.09 -2.86 1.64
CA GLY A 254 -22.68 -3.01 1.94
C GLY A 254 -22.28 -2.65 3.36
N ASP A 255 -21.03 -2.91 3.66
CA ASP A 255 -20.36 -2.55 4.90
C ASP A 255 -18.93 -2.13 4.57
N ASP A 256 -18.69 -0.82 4.51
CA ASP A 256 -17.40 -0.17 4.25
C ASP A 256 -16.30 -0.54 5.28
N ALA A 257 -16.68 -1.05 6.47
CA ALA A 257 -15.73 -1.62 7.43
C ALA A 257 -15.28 -3.05 7.06
N GLN A 258 -15.90 -3.68 6.06
CA GLN A 258 -15.56 -5.01 5.54
C GLN A 258 -14.97 -4.96 4.11
N SER A 259 -14.59 -3.78 3.60
CA SER A 259 -13.84 -3.62 2.33
C SER A 259 -12.41 -4.12 2.48
N ILE A 260 -12.10 -5.31 1.94
CA ILE A 260 -10.82 -6.03 2.17
C ILE A 260 -10.21 -6.67 0.90
N TYR A 261 -10.60 -6.20 -0.29
CA TYR A 261 -10.16 -6.78 -1.58
C TYR A 261 -9.54 -5.73 -2.53
N SER A 262 -8.91 -4.65 -2.04
CA SER A 262 -8.32 -3.64 -2.95
C SER A 262 -7.21 -4.21 -3.84
N PHE A 263 -6.53 -5.26 -3.37
CA PHE A 263 -5.57 -6.06 -4.15
C PHE A 263 -6.20 -6.87 -5.30
N ARG A 264 -7.54 -6.87 -5.43
CA ARG A 264 -8.33 -7.36 -6.57
C ARG A 264 -9.06 -6.23 -7.31
N GLY A 265 -8.60 -4.99 -7.18
CA GLY A 265 -9.20 -3.82 -7.82
C GLY A 265 -10.47 -3.27 -7.14
N ALA A 266 -10.89 -3.81 -6.00
CA ALA A 266 -12.04 -3.28 -5.27
C ALA A 266 -11.77 -1.85 -4.75
N ASN A 267 -12.68 -0.93 -5.00
CA ASN A 267 -12.54 0.47 -4.64
C ASN A 267 -13.59 0.89 -3.60
N ILE A 268 -13.15 1.12 -2.35
CA ILE A 268 -14.03 1.61 -1.29
C ILE A 268 -14.67 2.97 -1.63
N ASP A 269 -14.03 3.80 -2.45
CA ASP A 269 -14.62 5.09 -2.84
C ASP A 269 -15.91 4.90 -3.66
N ASN A 270 -16.17 3.72 -4.24
CA ASN A 270 -17.44 3.37 -4.89
C ASN A 270 -18.63 3.42 -3.92
N ILE A 271 -18.48 2.90 -2.70
CA ILE A 271 -19.54 2.88 -1.69
C ILE A 271 -19.61 4.21 -0.92
N LEU A 272 -18.46 4.85 -0.67
CA LEU A 272 -18.40 6.16 -0.01
C LEU A 272 -19.00 7.27 -0.88
N GLY A 273 -18.77 7.22 -2.19
CA GLY A 273 -19.27 8.19 -3.18
C GLY A 273 -20.67 7.88 -3.74
N PHE A 274 -21.32 6.78 -3.35
CA PHE A 274 -22.59 6.36 -3.98
C PHE A 274 -23.71 7.41 -3.86
N GLN A 275 -23.76 8.18 -2.77
CA GLN A 275 -24.73 9.27 -2.59
C GLN A 275 -24.44 10.53 -3.45
N GLN A 276 -23.23 10.63 -4.01
CA GLN A 276 -22.83 11.71 -4.93
C GLN A 276 -23.01 11.29 -6.40
N LEU A 277 -23.09 9.98 -6.65
CA LEU A 277 -23.32 9.38 -7.97
C LEU A 277 -24.81 9.36 -8.36
N TYR A 278 -25.70 9.22 -7.38
CA TYR A 278 -27.15 9.13 -7.60
C TYR A 278 -27.89 10.23 -6.84
N ASP A 279 -28.43 11.21 -7.58
CA ASP A 279 -29.29 12.25 -7.01
C ASP A 279 -30.49 11.65 -6.26
N GLY A 280 -30.82 12.25 -5.12
CA GLY A 280 -31.91 11.75 -4.25
C GLY A 280 -31.62 10.43 -3.52
N CYS A 281 -30.40 9.87 -3.62
CA CYS A 281 -30.06 8.58 -3.01
C CYS A 281 -30.31 8.53 -1.49
N LYS A 282 -31.21 7.62 -1.09
CA LYS A 282 -31.64 7.45 0.30
C LYS A 282 -30.74 6.48 1.06
N LEU A 283 -30.08 7.00 2.11
CA LEU A 283 -29.24 6.22 3.02
C LEU A 283 -30.09 5.56 4.12
N PHE A 284 -29.91 4.24 4.29
CA PHE A 284 -30.43 3.47 5.41
C PHE A 284 -29.28 2.86 6.21
N LYS A 285 -29.36 2.91 7.55
CA LYS A 285 -28.35 2.33 8.45
C LYS A 285 -28.88 1.10 9.18
N LEU A 286 -28.18 -0.03 9.06
CA LEU A 286 -28.47 -1.28 9.79
C LEU A 286 -27.45 -1.47 10.91
N GLU A 287 -27.75 -0.86 12.06
CA GLU A 287 -26.83 -0.74 13.20
C GLU A 287 -26.96 -1.86 14.24
N ARG A 288 -28.13 -2.52 14.34
CA ARG A 288 -28.31 -3.65 15.27
C ARG A 288 -27.62 -4.92 14.75
N ASN A 289 -26.57 -5.36 15.44
CA ASN A 289 -26.00 -6.69 15.30
C ASN A 289 -26.87 -7.76 16.01
N TYR A 290 -26.96 -8.94 15.39
CA TYR A 290 -27.69 -10.11 15.90
C TYR A 290 -26.79 -11.33 16.19
N ARG A 291 -25.54 -11.31 15.73
CA ARG A 291 -24.57 -12.43 15.74
C ARG A 291 -23.79 -12.55 17.04
N SER A 292 -23.31 -11.42 17.57
CA SER A 292 -22.18 -11.36 18.50
C SER A 292 -22.60 -10.84 19.88
N THR A 293 -21.84 -11.17 20.92
CA THR A 293 -21.98 -10.58 22.26
C THR A 293 -21.66 -9.08 22.26
N GLN A 294 -22.10 -8.36 23.29
CA GLN A 294 -21.88 -6.90 23.37
C GLN A 294 -20.38 -6.55 23.43
N ARG A 295 -19.56 -7.30 24.18
CA ARG A 295 -18.11 -7.10 24.26
C ARG A 295 -17.39 -7.31 22.93
N ILE A 296 -17.84 -8.28 22.11
CA ILE A 296 -17.28 -8.49 20.76
C ILE A 296 -17.60 -7.32 19.84
N VAL A 297 -18.83 -6.79 19.89
CA VAL A 297 -19.20 -5.61 19.08
C VAL A 297 -18.47 -4.35 19.55
N SER A 298 -18.39 -4.10 20.87
CA SER A 298 -17.70 -2.94 21.44
C SER A 298 -16.20 -2.93 21.09
N ALA A 299 -15.52 -4.07 21.22
CA ALA A 299 -14.13 -4.22 20.78
C ALA A 299 -13.96 -3.96 19.27
N ALA A 300 -14.85 -4.51 18.43
CA ALA A 300 -14.82 -4.28 16.99
C ALA A 300 -15.05 -2.80 16.62
N ASN A 301 -15.94 -2.10 17.34
CA ASN A 301 -16.17 -0.67 17.17
C ASN A 301 -14.93 0.14 17.55
N SER A 302 -14.35 -0.08 18.74
CA SER A 302 -13.15 0.67 19.20
C SER A 302 -11.99 0.62 18.19
N LEU A 303 -11.81 -0.54 17.54
CA LEU A 303 -10.89 -0.76 16.45
C LEU A 303 -11.28 0.05 15.19
N ILE A 304 -12.50 -0.09 14.67
CA ILE A 304 -12.85 0.53 13.38
C ILE A 304 -12.99 2.05 13.47
N HIS A 305 -13.32 2.65 14.62
CA HIS A 305 -13.31 4.11 14.81
C HIS A 305 -11.93 4.74 14.54
N GLN A 306 -10.83 3.96 14.55
CA GLN A 306 -9.49 4.44 14.18
C GLN A 306 -9.28 4.63 12.66
N ASN A 307 -10.24 4.23 11.81
CA ASN A 307 -10.25 4.51 10.37
C ASN A 307 -10.88 5.90 10.10
N LYS A 308 -10.33 6.63 9.13
CA LYS A 308 -10.82 7.96 8.73
C LYS A 308 -11.75 7.91 7.52
N TRP A 309 -11.50 7.00 6.58
CA TRP A 309 -12.34 6.83 5.39
C TRP A 309 -13.38 5.74 5.63
N GLN A 310 -14.49 6.12 6.28
CA GLN A 310 -15.65 5.28 6.60
C GLN A 310 -16.95 6.08 6.73
N ILE A 311 -18.10 5.42 6.59
CA ILE A 311 -19.43 5.99 6.86
C ILE A 311 -19.77 5.72 8.34
N GLN A 312 -19.81 6.81 9.12
CA GLN A 312 -20.03 6.75 10.58
C GLN A 312 -21.38 6.09 10.91
N LYS A 313 -21.34 5.05 11.75
CA LYS A 313 -22.48 4.20 12.14
C LYS A 313 -22.20 3.53 13.49
N GLU A 314 -23.20 3.44 14.35
CA GLU A 314 -23.04 2.93 15.72
C GLU A 314 -23.55 1.50 15.84
N VAL A 315 -22.68 0.52 15.57
CA VAL A 315 -23.07 -0.90 15.59
C VAL A 315 -23.28 -1.37 17.03
N TYR A 316 -24.45 -1.90 17.38
CA TYR A 316 -24.76 -2.35 18.74
C TYR A 316 -25.38 -3.75 18.77
N SER A 317 -25.10 -4.53 19.81
CA SER A 317 -25.76 -5.82 20.06
C SER A 317 -26.85 -5.70 21.12
N ARG A 318 -27.87 -6.57 21.05
CA ARG A 318 -28.83 -6.82 22.16
C ARG A 318 -28.76 -8.26 22.68
N ASN A 319 -27.67 -8.97 22.36
CA ASN A 319 -27.37 -10.29 22.92
C ASN A 319 -26.79 -10.14 24.34
N GLU A 320 -26.34 -11.25 24.94
CA GLU A 320 -25.62 -11.24 26.22
C GLU A 320 -24.35 -10.38 26.18
N GLU A 321 -23.91 -9.87 27.34
CA GLU A 321 -22.70 -9.02 27.42
C GLU A 321 -21.47 -9.78 26.88
N GLY A 322 -21.33 -11.05 27.26
CA GLY A 322 -20.25 -11.94 26.85
C GLY A 322 -18.99 -11.83 27.72
N GLU A 323 -18.03 -12.70 27.46
CA GLU A 323 -16.67 -12.52 28.00
C GLU A 323 -15.94 -11.38 27.28
N LYS A 324 -14.94 -10.79 27.95
CA LYS A 324 -13.95 -9.93 27.30
C LYS A 324 -13.13 -10.72 26.28
N LEU A 325 -12.63 -10.03 25.24
CA LEU A 325 -11.67 -10.61 24.31
C LEU A 325 -10.41 -11.03 25.07
N ARG A 326 -9.91 -12.23 24.81
CA ARG A 326 -8.70 -12.75 25.47
C ARG A 326 -7.50 -12.55 24.55
N TYR A 327 -6.52 -11.75 24.95
CA TYR A 327 -5.28 -11.58 24.19
C TYR A 327 -4.10 -12.30 24.85
N VAL A 328 -3.41 -13.15 24.09
CA VAL A 328 -2.39 -14.09 24.58
C VAL A 328 -1.03 -13.87 23.90
N LYS A 329 -0.02 -13.58 24.70
CA LYS A 329 1.39 -13.51 24.26
C LYS A 329 2.10 -14.83 24.55
N VAL A 330 2.76 -15.39 23.54
CA VAL A 330 3.59 -16.61 23.67
C VAL A 330 5.00 -16.37 23.14
N TYR A 331 5.96 -17.25 23.45
CA TYR A 331 7.33 -17.08 22.98
C TYR A 331 7.49 -17.53 21.52
N THR A 332 6.85 -18.64 21.13
CA THR A 332 6.98 -19.22 19.78
C THR A 332 5.66 -19.53 19.08
N ASP A 333 5.71 -19.62 17.75
CA ASP A 333 4.65 -20.16 16.89
C ASP A 333 4.14 -21.55 17.33
N LYS A 334 5.03 -22.44 17.79
CA LYS A 334 4.66 -23.75 18.33
C LYS A 334 3.92 -23.65 19.66
N GLU A 335 4.29 -22.72 20.53
CA GLU A 335 3.51 -22.42 21.74
C GLU A 335 2.14 -21.84 21.42
N GLU A 336 2.02 -21.04 20.35
CA GLU A 336 0.74 -20.49 19.87
C GLU A 336 -0.22 -21.63 19.49
N ALA A 337 0.23 -22.57 18.67
CA ALA A 337 -0.57 -23.73 18.26
C ALA A 337 -0.94 -24.64 19.44
N ILE A 338 -0.03 -24.87 20.40
CA ILE A 338 -0.30 -25.63 21.63
C ILE A 338 -1.34 -24.92 22.51
N MET A 339 -1.28 -23.59 22.59
CA MET A 339 -2.23 -22.76 23.34
C MET A 339 -3.63 -22.82 22.72
N VAL A 340 -3.73 -22.64 21.39
CA VAL A 340 -5.01 -22.74 20.66
C VAL A 340 -5.63 -24.13 20.80
N CYS A 341 -4.87 -25.22 20.59
CA CYS A 341 -5.40 -26.58 20.73
C CYS A 341 -5.88 -26.88 22.16
N ARG A 342 -5.19 -26.37 23.18
CA ARG A 342 -5.61 -26.47 24.59
C ARG A 342 -6.90 -25.70 24.85
N GLU A 343 -7.04 -24.49 24.31
CA GLU A 343 -8.20 -23.64 24.54
C GLU A 343 -9.45 -24.14 23.79
N ILE A 344 -9.30 -24.67 22.56
CA ILE A 344 -10.36 -25.43 21.87
C ILE A 344 -10.84 -26.58 22.77
N LYS A 345 -9.92 -27.41 23.29
CA LYS A 345 -10.27 -28.51 24.20
C LYS A 345 -10.95 -28.03 25.49
N ARG A 346 -10.53 -26.87 26.05
CA ARG A 346 -11.16 -26.26 27.24
C ARG A 346 -12.60 -25.84 26.97
N ILE A 347 -12.83 -25.04 25.92
CA ILE A 347 -14.16 -24.51 25.56
C ILE A 347 -15.09 -25.68 25.21
N ARG A 348 -14.63 -26.63 24.36
CA ARG A 348 -15.39 -27.82 23.97
C ARG A 348 -15.85 -28.63 25.17
N HIS A 349 -14.99 -28.86 26.16
CA HIS A 349 -15.35 -29.61 27.37
C HIS A 349 -16.25 -28.80 28.32
N ALA A 350 -16.05 -27.48 28.44
CA ALA A 350 -16.82 -26.63 29.35
C ALA A 350 -18.26 -26.41 28.85
N GLU A 351 -18.43 -26.14 27.57
CA GLU A 351 -19.71 -25.71 26.96
C GLU A 351 -20.41 -26.81 26.16
N LYS A 352 -19.74 -27.97 25.96
CA LYS A 352 -20.27 -29.14 25.22
C LYS A 352 -20.64 -28.86 23.75
N VAL A 353 -19.97 -27.87 23.16
CA VAL A 353 -19.97 -27.56 21.72
C VAL A 353 -19.17 -28.60 20.93
N ASP A 354 -19.23 -28.60 19.60
CA ASP A 354 -18.47 -29.52 18.76
C ASP A 354 -17.36 -28.82 17.94
N TYR A 355 -16.54 -29.58 17.21
CA TYR A 355 -15.38 -29.03 16.50
C TYR A 355 -15.75 -28.07 15.34
N ASP A 356 -16.96 -28.15 14.79
CA ASP A 356 -17.45 -27.20 13.77
C ASP A 356 -17.63 -25.78 14.33
N ASP A 357 -17.82 -25.63 15.65
CA ASP A 357 -18.06 -24.34 16.32
C ASP A 357 -16.79 -23.47 16.46
N PHE A 358 -15.65 -23.96 15.95
CA PHE A 358 -14.32 -23.35 16.09
C PHE A 358 -13.68 -23.01 14.74
N ALA A 359 -13.20 -21.77 14.60
CA ALA A 359 -12.34 -21.34 13.50
C ALA A 359 -10.98 -20.79 13.97
N ILE A 360 -9.93 -21.09 13.21
CA ILE A 360 -8.59 -20.52 13.36
C ILE A 360 -8.31 -19.66 12.12
N LEU A 361 -8.20 -18.35 12.34
CA LEU A 361 -8.07 -17.33 11.31
C LEU A 361 -6.66 -16.73 11.30
N TYR A 362 -6.01 -16.80 10.14
CA TYR A 362 -4.65 -16.30 9.93
C TYR A 362 -4.57 -15.30 8.76
N ARG A 363 -3.50 -14.48 8.74
CA ARG A 363 -3.28 -13.46 7.70
C ARG A 363 -2.73 -14.05 6.40
N THR A 364 -2.05 -15.19 6.46
CA THR A 364 -1.42 -15.88 5.31
C THR A 364 -1.49 -17.40 5.44
N ASN A 365 -1.69 -18.12 4.33
CA ASN A 365 -1.73 -19.59 4.32
C ASN A 365 -0.49 -20.26 4.92
N ALA A 366 0.70 -19.63 4.83
CA ALA A 366 1.93 -20.16 5.41
C ALA A 366 1.87 -20.36 6.94
N GLN A 367 0.90 -19.75 7.64
CA GLN A 367 0.69 -19.93 9.08
C GLN A 367 -0.05 -21.23 9.43
N SER A 368 -0.88 -21.78 8.53
CA SER A 368 -1.78 -22.91 8.82
C SER A 368 -1.03 -24.13 9.36
N ARG A 369 0.10 -24.47 8.72
CA ARG A 369 0.90 -25.66 8.94
C ARG A 369 1.24 -25.94 10.40
N VAL A 370 1.57 -24.92 11.20
CA VAL A 370 1.96 -25.12 12.61
C VAL A 370 0.75 -25.52 13.46
N PHE A 371 -0.45 -25.06 13.09
CA PHE A 371 -1.71 -25.50 13.68
C PHE A 371 -2.10 -26.89 13.18
N GLU A 372 -1.99 -27.18 11.88
CA GLU A 372 -2.22 -28.53 11.31
C GLU A 372 -1.38 -29.61 12.01
N GLU A 373 -0.05 -29.41 12.10
CA GLU A 373 0.89 -30.32 12.75
C GLU A 373 0.51 -30.58 14.22
N GLN A 374 0.00 -29.56 14.93
CA GLN A 374 -0.36 -29.67 16.35
C GLN A 374 -1.79 -30.18 16.57
N LEU A 375 -2.76 -29.88 15.70
CA LEU A 375 -4.13 -30.41 15.72
C LEU A 375 -4.13 -31.92 15.45
N LEU A 376 -3.39 -32.36 14.43
CA LEU A 376 -3.20 -33.77 14.08
C LEU A 376 -2.61 -34.55 15.26
N LYS A 377 -1.54 -34.02 15.86
CA LYS A 377 -0.88 -34.56 17.05
C LYS A 377 -1.80 -34.61 18.29
N ASP A 378 -2.72 -33.65 18.42
CA ASP A 378 -3.68 -33.59 19.54
C ASP A 378 -4.96 -34.42 19.30
N GLY A 379 -5.10 -35.07 18.14
CA GLY A 379 -6.28 -35.86 17.77
C GLY A 379 -7.53 -35.01 17.47
N ILE A 380 -7.35 -33.75 17.03
CA ILE A 380 -8.43 -32.83 16.68
C ILE A 380 -8.68 -32.87 15.16
N PRO A 381 -9.89 -33.26 14.69
CA PRO A 381 -10.23 -33.18 13.26
C PRO A 381 -10.29 -31.73 12.79
N TYR A 382 -9.82 -31.47 11.57
CA TYR A 382 -9.78 -30.13 10.98
C TYR A 382 -10.03 -30.16 9.46
N ARG A 383 -10.32 -28.99 8.89
CA ARG A 383 -10.43 -28.72 7.44
C ARG A 383 -9.75 -27.39 7.11
N ILE A 384 -9.20 -27.27 5.90
CA ILE A 384 -8.51 -26.06 5.42
C ILE A 384 -9.31 -25.47 4.25
N TYR A 385 -9.55 -24.16 4.29
CA TYR A 385 -10.08 -23.40 3.15
C TYR A 385 -8.95 -22.60 2.48
N GLY A 386 -8.95 -22.51 1.15
CA GLY A 386 -7.86 -21.88 0.39
C GLY A 386 -6.61 -22.77 0.23
N GLY A 387 -6.79 -24.09 0.21
CA GLY A 387 -5.81 -25.01 -0.38
C GLY A 387 -5.86 -24.96 -1.92
N LEU A 388 -5.07 -25.79 -2.60
CA LEU A 388 -5.09 -25.86 -4.07
C LEU A 388 -6.46 -26.40 -4.54
N SER A 389 -7.20 -25.57 -5.28
CA SER A 389 -8.58 -25.83 -5.69
C SER A 389 -8.70 -27.14 -6.46
N PHE A 390 -9.84 -27.83 -6.32
CA PHE A 390 -10.12 -29.07 -7.02
C PHE A 390 -9.87 -28.96 -8.53
N TYR A 391 -10.37 -27.89 -9.16
CA TYR A 391 -10.19 -27.62 -10.59
C TYR A 391 -8.79 -27.14 -10.99
N GLN A 392 -7.90 -26.84 -10.03
CA GLN A 392 -6.49 -26.56 -10.27
C GLN A 392 -5.59 -27.81 -10.21
N ARG A 393 -6.10 -28.95 -9.71
CA ARG A 393 -5.34 -30.21 -9.62
C ARG A 393 -4.93 -30.67 -11.02
N LYS A 394 -3.74 -31.27 -11.16
CA LYS A 394 -3.08 -31.46 -12.47
C LYS A 394 -3.96 -32.27 -13.42
N GLU A 395 -4.39 -33.44 -12.98
CA GLU A 395 -5.24 -34.38 -13.68
C GLU A 395 -6.63 -33.79 -14.02
N VAL A 396 -7.22 -33.00 -13.12
CA VAL A 396 -8.48 -32.29 -13.39
C VAL A 396 -8.29 -31.23 -14.48
N LYS A 397 -7.24 -30.39 -14.40
CA LYS A 397 -6.90 -29.44 -15.47
C LYS A 397 -6.55 -30.12 -16.80
N ASP A 398 -5.90 -31.28 -16.77
CA ASP A 398 -5.57 -32.04 -17.98
C ASP A 398 -6.85 -32.52 -18.71
N VAL A 399 -7.86 -32.99 -17.96
CA VAL A 399 -9.18 -33.36 -18.51
C VAL A 399 -9.99 -32.12 -18.95
N ILE A 400 -10.04 -31.07 -18.14
CA ILE A 400 -10.74 -29.81 -18.50
C ILE A 400 -10.16 -29.18 -19.78
N ALA A 401 -8.86 -29.34 -20.05
CA ALA A 401 -8.25 -28.90 -21.30
C ALA A 401 -8.71 -29.71 -22.54
N TYR A 402 -9.06 -31.00 -22.41
CA TYR A 402 -9.75 -31.72 -23.49
C TYR A 402 -11.14 -31.14 -23.75
N PHE A 403 -11.92 -30.93 -22.69
CA PHE A 403 -13.28 -30.41 -22.81
C PHE A 403 -13.26 -29.02 -23.48
N ARG A 404 -12.32 -28.16 -23.07
CA ARG A 404 -12.09 -26.84 -23.67
C ARG A 404 -11.73 -26.91 -25.14
N LEU A 405 -10.80 -27.79 -25.55
CA LEU A 405 -10.41 -27.89 -26.97
C LEU A 405 -11.53 -28.47 -27.85
N VAL A 406 -12.40 -29.32 -27.31
CA VAL A 406 -13.60 -29.83 -27.99
C VAL A 406 -14.64 -28.72 -28.19
N VAL A 407 -14.89 -27.89 -27.16
CA VAL A 407 -15.84 -26.76 -27.24
C VAL A 407 -15.28 -25.59 -28.08
N ASN A 408 -14.00 -25.28 -27.95
CA ASN A 408 -13.30 -24.19 -28.63
C ASN A 408 -11.91 -24.66 -29.14
N PRO A 409 -11.81 -25.12 -30.39
CA PRO A 409 -10.53 -25.55 -30.97
C PRO A 409 -9.46 -24.46 -31.08
N ASN A 410 -9.82 -23.18 -30.97
CA ASN A 410 -8.85 -22.09 -31.04
C ASN A 410 -8.10 -21.87 -29.71
N ASP A 411 -8.54 -22.50 -28.61
CA ASP A 411 -7.94 -22.38 -27.27
C ASP A 411 -6.48 -22.86 -27.25
N GLU A 412 -5.56 -21.89 -27.28
CA GLU A 412 -4.13 -22.15 -27.39
C GLU A 412 -3.54 -22.82 -26.15
N GLU A 413 -3.94 -22.41 -24.95
CA GLU A 413 -3.40 -22.99 -23.72
C GLU A 413 -3.91 -24.43 -23.52
N ALA A 414 -5.18 -24.70 -23.87
CA ALA A 414 -5.68 -26.07 -23.94
C ALA A 414 -4.90 -26.91 -24.97
N PHE A 415 -4.75 -26.42 -26.20
CA PHE A 415 -4.03 -27.11 -27.28
C PHE A 415 -2.57 -27.43 -26.88
N ARG A 416 -1.83 -26.44 -26.37
CA ARG A 416 -0.45 -26.59 -25.87
C ARG A 416 -0.35 -27.63 -24.75
N ARG A 417 -1.36 -27.73 -23.88
CA ARG A 417 -1.39 -28.65 -22.74
C ARG A 417 -1.61 -30.11 -23.16
N ILE A 418 -2.59 -30.39 -24.02
CA ILE A 418 -3.05 -31.78 -24.26
C ILE A 418 -2.55 -32.46 -25.55
N ILE A 419 -1.95 -31.72 -26.49
CA ILE A 419 -1.44 -32.29 -27.77
C ILE A 419 -0.54 -33.52 -27.55
N ASN A 420 0.27 -33.52 -26.48
CA ASN A 420 1.16 -34.61 -26.11
C ASN A 420 0.88 -35.18 -24.69
N TYR A 421 -0.36 -35.06 -24.20
CA TYR A 421 -0.79 -35.68 -22.95
C TYR A 421 -2.10 -36.47 -23.12
N PRO A 422 -2.17 -37.80 -22.92
CA PRO A 422 -1.06 -38.74 -22.75
C PRO A 422 0.00 -38.70 -23.86
N ALA A 423 1.16 -39.31 -23.61
CA ALA A 423 2.35 -39.15 -24.46
C ALA A 423 2.22 -39.75 -25.87
N ARG A 424 1.95 -38.90 -26.87
CA ARG A 424 1.85 -39.28 -28.31
C ARG A 424 3.17 -39.18 -29.07
N GLY A 425 4.19 -38.55 -28.48
CA GLY A 425 5.49 -38.28 -29.12
C GLY A 425 5.42 -37.14 -30.14
N ILE A 426 4.68 -36.08 -29.79
CA ILE A 426 4.68 -34.76 -30.43
C ILE A 426 5.48 -33.84 -29.50
N GLY A 427 6.81 -33.78 -29.69
CA GLY A 427 7.72 -33.07 -28.79
C GLY A 427 7.71 -31.55 -28.97
N ALA A 428 8.29 -30.82 -28.01
CA ALA A 428 8.32 -29.36 -27.97
C ALA A 428 8.80 -28.71 -29.29
N THR A 429 9.81 -29.26 -29.95
CA THR A 429 10.30 -28.77 -31.26
C THR A 429 9.24 -28.84 -32.38
N THR A 430 8.25 -29.72 -32.27
CA THR A 430 7.10 -29.77 -33.19
C THR A 430 6.07 -28.70 -32.82
N LEU A 431 5.78 -28.54 -31.52
CA LEU A 431 4.86 -27.51 -31.03
C LEU A 431 5.35 -26.10 -31.39
N ASN A 432 6.65 -25.81 -31.19
CA ASN A 432 7.25 -24.53 -31.60
C ASN A 432 7.06 -24.25 -33.09
N LYS A 433 7.22 -25.25 -33.96
CA LYS A 433 6.96 -25.09 -35.41
C LYS A 433 5.49 -24.83 -35.74
N ILE A 434 4.55 -25.42 -34.99
CA ILE A 434 3.12 -25.11 -35.13
C ILE A 434 2.86 -23.65 -34.71
N VAL A 435 3.50 -23.19 -33.63
CA VAL A 435 3.42 -21.80 -33.14
C VAL A 435 4.03 -20.81 -34.14
N GLU A 436 5.22 -21.10 -34.69
CA GLU A 436 5.87 -20.32 -35.76
C GLU A 436 4.99 -20.20 -37.01
N ALA A 437 4.41 -21.33 -37.47
CA ALA A 437 3.52 -21.37 -38.62
C ALA A 437 2.20 -20.61 -38.38
N ALA A 438 1.62 -20.74 -37.18
CA ALA A 438 0.40 -20.06 -36.77
C ALA A 438 0.58 -18.53 -36.73
N HIS A 439 1.63 -18.05 -36.04
CA HIS A 439 2.02 -16.64 -36.01
C HIS A 439 2.25 -16.06 -37.41
N THR A 440 3.01 -16.77 -38.26
CA THR A 440 3.34 -16.32 -39.62
C THR A 440 2.11 -16.08 -40.50
N HIS A 441 1.01 -16.81 -40.25
CA HIS A 441 -0.22 -16.73 -41.04
C HIS A 441 -1.39 -16.04 -40.30
N GLY A 442 -1.20 -15.60 -39.05
CA GLY A 442 -2.24 -14.96 -38.24
C GLY A 442 -3.42 -15.88 -37.88
N VAL A 443 -3.18 -17.19 -37.70
CA VAL A 443 -4.22 -18.19 -37.42
C VAL A 443 -4.00 -18.91 -36.09
N SER A 444 -5.02 -19.59 -35.56
CA SER A 444 -4.90 -20.40 -34.34
C SER A 444 -4.01 -21.64 -34.53
N LEU A 445 -3.42 -22.15 -33.43
CA LEU A 445 -2.54 -23.34 -33.47
C LEU A 445 -3.25 -24.56 -34.08
N TRP A 446 -4.53 -24.75 -33.76
CA TRP A 446 -5.38 -25.78 -34.34
C TRP A 446 -5.56 -25.62 -35.86
N THR A 447 -5.68 -24.38 -36.35
CA THR A 447 -5.80 -24.11 -37.79
C THR A 447 -4.51 -24.46 -38.53
N ALA A 448 -3.35 -24.08 -37.96
CA ALA A 448 -2.03 -24.43 -38.52
C ALA A 448 -1.75 -25.95 -38.47
N ALA A 449 -2.15 -26.62 -37.39
CA ALA A 449 -2.02 -28.08 -37.25
C ALA A 449 -3.01 -28.86 -38.14
N SER A 450 -4.22 -28.33 -38.37
CA SER A 450 -5.20 -28.92 -39.28
C SER A 450 -4.87 -28.71 -40.76
N ASN A 451 -4.21 -27.60 -41.09
CA ASN A 451 -3.89 -27.19 -42.47
C ASN A 451 -2.37 -27.02 -42.66
N PRO A 452 -1.57 -28.08 -42.49
CA PRO A 452 -0.10 -27.98 -42.46
C PRO A 452 0.49 -27.45 -43.77
N ILE A 453 -0.11 -27.78 -44.92
CA ILE A 453 0.40 -27.36 -46.24
C ILE A 453 0.14 -25.86 -46.49
N PRO A 454 -1.09 -25.31 -46.37
CA PRO A 454 -1.32 -23.88 -46.49
C PRO A 454 -0.51 -23.01 -45.52
N CYS A 455 -0.25 -23.50 -44.29
CA CYS A 455 0.50 -22.76 -43.28
C CYS A 455 2.03 -23.02 -43.33
N GLY A 456 2.55 -23.69 -44.35
CA GLY A 456 3.99 -23.91 -44.55
C GLY A 456 4.67 -24.77 -43.47
N LEU A 457 3.91 -25.60 -42.73
CA LEU A 457 4.37 -26.32 -41.54
C LEU A 457 5.32 -27.47 -41.89
N ASN A 458 6.62 -27.16 -41.96
CA ASN A 458 7.67 -28.10 -42.35
C ASN A 458 8.08 -29.05 -41.20
N ILE A 459 7.41 -30.21 -41.11
CA ILE A 459 7.69 -31.30 -40.17
C ILE A 459 7.60 -32.68 -40.86
N PRO A 460 8.24 -33.74 -40.32
CA PRO A 460 8.25 -35.06 -40.96
C PRO A 460 6.86 -35.70 -41.05
N ASN A 461 6.59 -36.47 -42.12
CA ASN A 461 5.30 -37.14 -42.34
C ASN A 461 4.84 -37.99 -41.15
N ARG A 462 5.73 -38.74 -40.50
CA ARG A 462 5.43 -39.54 -39.29
C ARG A 462 5.00 -38.70 -38.07
N THR A 463 5.26 -37.40 -38.10
CA THR A 463 4.78 -36.43 -37.10
C THR A 463 3.47 -35.78 -37.56
N LEU A 464 3.28 -35.55 -38.87
CA LEU A 464 1.99 -35.11 -39.44
C LEU A 464 0.89 -36.15 -39.21
N GLU A 465 1.17 -37.44 -39.42
CA GLU A 465 0.27 -38.56 -39.13
C GLU A 465 -0.30 -38.45 -37.71
N LYS A 466 0.58 -38.36 -36.70
CA LYS A 466 0.19 -38.22 -35.29
C LYS A 466 -0.62 -36.95 -34.97
N ILE A 467 -0.35 -35.86 -35.67
CA ILE A 467 -1.13 -34.62 -35.54
C ILE A 467 -2.51 -34.83 -36.14
N HIS A 468 -2.62 -35.44 -37.33
CA HIS A 468 -3.90 -35.78 -37.93
C HIS A 468 -4.71 -36.77 -37.08
N ASP A 469 -4.07 -37.75 -36.43
CA ASP A 469 -4.72 -38.66 -35.47
C ASP A 469 -5.33 -37.87 -34.29
N PHE A 470 -4.56 -36.94 -33.69
CA PHE A 470 -5.03 -36.09 -32.59
C PHE A 470 -6.15 -35.12 -33.00
N ILE A 471 -6.02 -34.46 -34.15
CA ILE A 471 -7.06 -33.59 -34.73
C ILE A 471 -8.33 -34.40 -35.04
N GLY A 472 -8.19 -35.63 -35.55
CA GLY A 472 -9.30 -36.55 -35.82
C GLY A 472 -10.03 -37.00 -34.55
N LEU A 473 -9.27 -37.38 -33.51
CA LEU A 473 -9.82 -37.72 -32.19
C LEU A 473 -10.67 -36.58 -31.61
N ILE A 474 -10.13 -35.36 -31.58
CA ILE A 474 -10.86 -34.20 -31.05
C ILE A 474 -12.11 -33.91 -31.88
N LYS A 475 -12.03 -33.93 -33.22
CA LYS A 475 -13.20 -33.75 -34.11
C LYS A 475 -14.30 -34.78 -33.86
N GLY A 476 -13.95 -36.04 -33.61
CA GLY A 476 -14.91 -37.09 -33.28
C GLY A 476 -15.73 -36.81 -32.01
N PHE A 477 -15.17 -36.08 -31.04
CA PHE A 477 -15.91 -35.56 -29.88
C PHE A 477 -16.73 -34.32 -30.21
N GLN A 478 -16.23 -33.41 -31.07
CA GLN A 478 -16.97 -32.21 -31.50
C GLN A 478 -18.26 -32.56 -32.24
N ASP A 479 -18.24 -33.59 -33.09
CA ASP A 479 -19.43 -34.02 -33.83
C ASP A 479 -20.52 -34.55 -32.89
N LYS A 480 -20.13 -35.27 -31.82
CA LYS A 480 -21.05 -35.82 -30.79
C LYS A 480 -21.63 -34.77 -29.84
N MET A 481 -20.96 -33.63 -29.67
CA MET A 481 -21.33 -32.57 -28.71
C MET A 481 -22.72 -31.96 -28.93
N LYS A 482 -23.33 -32.18 -30.10
CA LYS A 482 -24.69 -31.71 -30.43
C LYS A 482 -25.80 -32.63 -29.89
N ASP A 483 -25.47 -33.91 -29.70
CA ASP A 483 -26.43 -34.99 -29.44
C ASP A 483 -26.20 -35.65 -28.06
N THR A 484 -25.34 -35.07 -27.21
CA THR A 484 -24.94 -35.62 -25.89
C THR A 484 -24.85 -34.56 -24.80
N ASP A 485 -25.15 -34.94 -23.56
CA ASP A 485 -24.92 -34.12 -22.38
C ASP A 485 -23.44 -34.11 -21.93
N ALA A 486 -23.12 -33.18 -21.03
CA ALA A 486 -21.77 -33.01 -20.49
C ALA A 486 -21.20 -34.28 -19.84
N TYR A 487 -22.04 -35.08 -19.16
CA TYR A 487 -21.62 -36.29 -18.45
C TYR A 487 -21.23 -37.40 -19.43
N THR A 488 -22.11 -37.67 -20.39
CA THR A 488 -21.94 -38.69 -21.42
C THR A 488 -20.71 -38.41 -22.27
N LEU A 489 -20.56 -37.17 -22.77
CA LEU A 489 -19.41 -36.77 -23.57
C LEU A 489 -18.12 -36.68 -22.74
N GLY A 490 -18.19 -36.09 -21.54
CA GLY A 490 -17.03 -35.93 -20.66
C GLY A 490 -16.41 -37.27 -20.28
N LYS A 491 -17.26 -38.27 -19.96
CA LYS A 491 -16.82 -39.64 -19.70
C LYS A 491 -16.22 -40.31 -20.94
N GLU A 492 -16.85 -40.18 -22.12
CA GLU A 492 -16.30 -40.77 -23.34
C GLU A 492 -14.90 -40.21 -23.67
N ILE A 493 -14.70 -38.91 -23.48
CA ILE A 493 -13.40 -38.25 -23.63
C ILE A 493 -12.37 -38.84 -22.66
N ILE A 494 -12.69 -38.97 -21.38
CA ILE A 494 -11.80 -39.52 -20.34
C ILE A 494 -11.36 -40.96 -20.69
N ASP A 495 -12.32 -41.83 -21.04
CA ASP A 495 -12.04 -43.23 -21.34
C ASP A 495 -11.31 -43.44 -22.68
N THR A 496 -11.64 -42.63 -23.70
CA THR A 496 -11.09 -42.80 -25.07
C THR A 496 -9.72 -42.13 -25.27
N THR A 497 -9.41 -41.07 -24.52
CA THR A 497 -8.12 -40.35 -24.66
C THR A 497 -6.93 -41.09 -24.04
N GLY A 498 -7.18 -42.11 -23.22
CA GLY A 498 -6.17 -42.91 -22.52
C GLY A 498 -5.83 -42.40 -21.11
N ILE A 499 -6.44 -41.31 -20.64
CA ILE A 499 -6.17 -40.72 -19.31
C ILE A 499 -6.45 -41.73 -18.19
N THR A 500 -7.57 -42.45 -18.26
CA THR A 500 -7.92 -43.52 -17.31
C THR A 500 -6.81 -44.59 -17.22
N GLN A 501 -6.19 -44.95 -18.35
CA GLN A 501 -5.13 -45.97 -18.38
C GLN A 501 -3.80 -45.47 -17.83
N GLU A 502 -3.46 -44.20 -18.08
CA GLU A 502 -2.25 -43.59 -17.51
C GLU A 502 -2.36 -43.48 -15.98
N ILE A 503 -3.48 -42.99 -15.46
CA ILE A 503 -3.69 -42.84 -14.00
C ILE A 503 -3.74 -44.20 -13.30
N LEU A 504 -4.42 -45.21 -13.88
CA LEU A 504 -4.46 -46.57 -13.31
C LEU A 504 -3.11 -47.30 -13.35
N SER A 505 -2.12 -46.81 -14.09
CA SER A 505 -0.76 -47.37 -14.07
C SER A 505 0.06 -46.93 -12.85
N ASP A 506 -0.34 -45.84 -12.18
CA ASP A 506 0.32 -45.29 -10.99
C ASP A 506 -0.31 -45.90 -9.71
N ILE A 507 0.29 -46.98 -9.22
CA ILE A 507 -0.17 -47.69 -8.00
C ILE A 507 0.29 -47.02 -6.69
N THR A 508 0.80 -45.79 -6.73
CA THR A 508 1.22 -45.07 -5.52
C THR A 508 0.04 -44.44 -4.79
N THR A 509 0.26 -43.95 -3.57
CA THR A 509 -0.72 -43.12 -2.85
C THR A 509 -1.05 -41.83 -3.57
N GLU A 510 -0.15 -41.31 -4.43
CA GLU A 510 -0.44 -40.15 -5.27
C GLU A 510 -1.34 -40.55 -6.45
N GLY A 511 -1.05 -41.67 -7.12
CA GLY A 511 -1.88 -42.21 -8.20
C GLY A 511 -3.30 -42.56 -7.76
N LEU A 512 -3.47 -43.13 -6.55
CA LEU A 512 -4.78 -43.33 -5.91
C LEU A 512 -5.54 -42.01 -5.74
N ALA A 513 -4.90 -40.98 -5.19
CA ALA A 513 -5.52 -39.66 -5.03
C ALA A 513 -5.90 -39.02 -6.39
N ARG A 514 -5.07 -39.18 -7.44
CA ARG A 514 -5.42 -38.73 -8.80
C ARG A 514 -6.63 -39.48 -9.39
N LYS A 515 -6.78 -40.78 -9.07
CA LYS A 515 -7.97 -41.57 -9.44
C LYS A 515 -9.22 -41.06 -8.74
N GLU A 516 -9.15 -40.85 -7.42
CA GLU A 516 -10.26 -40.30 -6.62
C GLU A 516 -10.70 -38.93 -7.16
N ASN A 517 -9.75 -38.06 -7.54
CA ASN A 517 -10.04 -36.76 -8.16
C ASN A 517 -10.72 -36.86 -9.53
N LEU A 518 -10.45 -37.91 -10.31
CA LEU A 518 -11.10 -38.14 -11.60
C LEU A 518 -12.52 -38.70 -11.42
N GLU A 519 -12.73 -39.57 -10.43
CA GLU A 519 -14.06 -40.09 -10.10
C GLU A 519 -14.97 -38.99 -9.52
N GLU A 520 -14.42 -38.11 -8.67
CA GLU A 520 -15.11 -36.91 -8.16
C GLU A 520 -15.50 -35.94 -9.30
N LEU A 521 -14.61 -35.72 -10.28
CA LEU A 521 -14.91 -34.88 -11.44
C LEU A 521 -16.05 -35.47 -12.28
N ILE A 522 -16.09 -36.79 -12.44
CA ILE A 522 -17.18 -37.48 -13.13
C ILE A 522 -18.50 -37.36 -12.34
N SER A 523 -18.46 -37.34 -11.00
CA SER A 523 -19.65 -37.02 -10.19
C SER A 523 -20.10 -35.59 -10.40
N SER A 524 -19.22 -34.59 -10.27
CA SER A 524 -19.64 -33.18 -10.37
C SER A 524 -20.24 -32.80 -11.73
N ILE A 525 -19.79 -33.44 -12.82
CA ILE A 525 -20.43 -33.31 -14.15
C ILE A 525 -21.83 -33.95 -14.16
N LYS A 526 -22.00 -35.12 -13.52
CA LYS A 526 -23.30 -35.81 -13.41
C LYS A 526 -24.29 -34.97 -12.60
N ASP A 527 -23.86 -34.51 -11.43
CA ASP A 527 -24.67 -33.75 -10.49
C ASP A 527 -25.08 -32.40 -11.09
N PHE A 528 -24.22 -31.78 -11.91
CA PHE A 528 -24.57 -30.64 -12.77
C PHE A 528 -25.69 -30.98 -13.75
N VAL A 529 -25.57 -32.06 -14.53
CA VAL A 529 -26.58 -32.45 -15.52
C VAL A 529 -27.94 -32.74 -14.86
N GLU A 530 -27.95 -33.51 -13.77
CA GLU A 530 -29.18 -33.85 -13.04
C GLU A 530 -29.82 -32.59 -12.42
N THR A 531 -29.04 -31.72 -11.77
CA THR A 531 -29.53 -30.44 -11.22
C THR A 531 -30.17 -29.56 -12.31
N ARG A 532 -29.54 -29.43 -13.49
CA ARG A 532 -30.11 -28.62 -14.59
C ARG A 532 -31.37 -29.24 -15.19
N GLN A 533 -31.54 -30.56 -15.14
CA GLN A 533 -32.79 -31.22 -15.53
C GLN A 533 -33.91 -30.94 -14.50
N GLU A 534 -33.63 -31.02 -13.20
CA GLU A 534 -34.58 -30.65 -12.12
C GLU A 534 -34.93 -29.15 -12.10
N GLU A 535 -34.03 -28.27 -12.58
CA GLU A 535 -34.32 -26.86 -12.75
C GLU A 535 -35.28 -26.54 -13.92
N ASP A 536 -35.75 -27.52 -14.70
CA ASP A 536 -36.42 -27.36 -16.01
C ASP A 536 -35.52 -26.73 -17.09
N ARG A 537 -34.19 -26.76 -16.88
CA ARG A 537 -33.16 -26.16 -17.74
C ARG A 537 -32.42 -27.24 -18.54
N ALA A 538 -33.15 -28.24 -19.01
CA ALA A 538 -32.63 -29.39 -19.76
C ALA A 538 -31.96 -29.04 -21.10
N THR A 539 -32.07 -27.79 -21.56
CA THR A 539 -31.32 -27.25 -22.72
C THR A 539 -29.94 -26.67 -22.35
N GLU A 540 -29.60 -26.58 -21.07
CA GLU A 540 -28.33 -26.04 -20.54
C GLU A 540 -27.45 -27.15 -19.91
N THR A 541 -27.53 -28.37 -20.43
CA THR A 541 -26.78 -29.55 -19.94
C THR A 541 -25.54 -29.86 -20.80
N SER A 542 -25.11 -28.94 -21.68
CA SER A 542 -24.01 -29.19 -22.60
C SER A 542 -22.64 -29.04 -21.94
N LEU A 543 -21.60 -29.57 -22.58
CA LEU A 543 -20.22 -29.39 -22.13
C LEU A 543 -19.79 -27.91 -22.13
N THR A 544 -20.39 -27.07 -22.97
CA THR A 544 -20.16 -25.61 -22.99
C THR A 544 -20.74 -24.93 -21.75
N ASP A 545 -21.89 -25.39 -21.27
CA ASP A 545 -22.54 -24.86 -20.06
C ASP A 545 -21.75 -25.24 -18.82
N PHE A 546 -21.37 -26.52 -18.70
CA PHE A 546 -20.53 -27.03 -17.61
C PHE A 546 -19.21 -26.26 -17.49
N LEU A 547 -18.48 -26.08 -18.60
CA LEU A 547 -17.23 -25.31 -18.59
C LEU A 547 -17.43 -23.83 -18.24
N SER A 548 -18.57 -23.23 -18.63
CA SER A 548 -18.90 -21.84 -18.28
C SER A 548 -19.21 -21.67 -16.80
N GLU A 549 -19.69 -22.71 -16.11
CA GLU A 549 -19.90 -22.70 -14.66
C GLU A 549 -18.61 -23.01 -13.89
N VAL A 550 -17.89 -24.07 -14.28
CA VAL A 550 -16.62 -24.49 -13.63
C VAL A 550 -15.55 -23.40 -13.68
N ALA A 551 -15.45 -22.67 -14.80
CA ALA A 551 -14.49 -21.57 -14.93
C ALA A 551 -14.79 -20.37 -14.00
N LEU A 552 -15.94 -20.35 -13.32
CA LEU A 552 -16.34 -19.28 -12.39
C LEU A 552 -16.34 -19.71 -10.91
N TYR A 553 -16.03 -20.97 -10.60
CA TYR A 553 -15.91 -21.44 -9.21
C TYR A 553 -14.63 -20.95 -8.52
N THR A 554 -14.72 -20.75 -7.21
CA THR A 554 -13.64 -20.21 -6.37
C THR A 554 -13.23 -21.17 -5.25
N ASP A 555 -12.06 -20.96 -4.64
CA ASP A 555 -11.57 -21.73 -3.48
C ASP A 555 -12.51 -21.69 -2.24
N LEU A 556 -13.53 -20.81 -2.25
CA LEU A 556 -14.56 -20.70 -1.22
C LEU A 556 -15.77 -21.62 -1.48
N ASP A 557 -15.93 -22.07 -2.72
CA ASP A 557 -17.03 -22.94 -3.16
C ASP A 557 -16.65 -24.43 -2.97
N SER A 558 -15.36 -24.79 -2.95
CA SER A 558 -14.87 -26.19 -2.86
C SER A 558 -14.66 -26.72 -1.43
N GLY A 559 -15.56 -26.44 -0.50
CA GLY A 559 -15.42 -26.84 0.91
C GLY A 559 -16.14 -28.16 1.25
N GLU A 560 -15.40 -29.20 1.64
CA GLU A 560 -15.97 -30.49 2.08
C GLU A 560 -17.04 -30.33 3.19
N GLU A 561 -18.20 -30.95 3.00
CA GLU A 561 -19.30 -31.01 3.99
C GLU A 561 -19.03 -31.99 5.17
N GLY A 562 -17.76 -32.25 5.49
CA GLY A 562 -17.37 -33.02 6.66
C GLY A 562 -17.65 -32.27 7.96
N LYS A 563 -18.72 -32.63 8.66
CA LYS A 563 -19.04 -32.16 10.02
C LYS A 563 -18.05 -32.67 11.07
N GLY A 564 -17.99 -31.97 12.20
CA GLY A 564 -17.09 -32.25 13.31
C GLY A 564 -15.63 -31.85 13.05
N LYS A 565 -15.37 -30.81 12.24
CA LYS A 565 -14.01 -30.38 11.83
C LYS A 565 -13.73 -28.90 12.17
N VAL A 566 -12.66 -28.64 12.93
CA VAL A 566 -12.15 -27.28 13.17
C VAL A 566 -11.77 -26.61 11.85
N SER A 567 -12.18 -25.36 11.65
CA SER A 567 -12.06 -24.68 10.36
C SER A 567 -10.84 -23.75 10.31
N LEU A 568 -9.84 -24.09 9.50
CA LEU A 568 -8.62 -23.30 9.29
C LEU A 568 -8.76 -22.52 7.99
N MET A 569 -8.57 -21.20 8.03
CA MET A 569 -8.72 -20.36 6.85
C MET A 569 -8.02 -19.00 6.97
N THR A 570 -7.79 -18.33 5.84
CA THR A 570 -7.40 -16.92 5.89
C THR A 570 -8.58 -16.06 6.37
N ILE A 571 -8.28 -14.91 6.97
CA ILE A 571 -9.31 -13.93 7.36
C ILE A 571 -10.13 -13.45 6.14
N HIS A 572 -9.51 -13.35 4.95
CA HIS A 572 -10.21 -13.02 3.69
C HIS A 572 -11.22 -14.09 3.30
N SER A 573 -10.90 -15.36 3.53
CA SER A 573 -11.77 -16.53 3.28
C SER A 573 -12.89 -16.64 4.32
N ALA A 574 -12.72 -16.03 5.49
CA ALA A 574 -13.73 -16.02 6.55
C ALA A 574 -14.85 -14.99 6.34
N LYS A 575 -14.72 -14.09 5.35
CA LYS A 575 -15.78 -13.12 5.03
C LYS A 575 -17.10 -13.84 4.69
N GLY A 576 -18.23 -13.23 5.05
CA GLY A 576 -19.55 -13.86 5.04
C GLY A 576 -19.80 -14.79 6.25
N LEU A 577 -18.88 -15.70 6.54
CA LEU A 577 -19.01 -16.74 7.57
C LEU A 577 -19.17 -16.19 9.02
N GLU A 578 -19.52 -17.10 9.92
CA GLU A 578 -19.63 -16.91 11.38
C GLU A 578 -19.35 -18.21 12.14
N PHE A 579 -18.79 -18.09 13.35
CA PHE A 579 -18.46 -19.21 14.23
C PHE A 579 -18.69 -18.81 15.70
N PRO A 580 -19.21 -19.68 16.57
CA PRO A 580 -19.33 -19.39 18.00
C PRO A 580 -17.98 -19.04 18.66
N SER A 581 -16.90 -19.70 18.26
CA SER A 581 -15.54 -19.47 18.78
C SER A 581 -14.53 -19.19 17.66
N VAL A 582 -13.77 -18.11 17.79
CA VAL A 582 -12.76 -17.68 16.80
C VAL A 582 -11.42 -17.41 17.47
N PHE A 583 -10.36 -17.95 16.88
CA PHE A 583 -8.96 -17.65 17.20
C PHE A 583 -8.34 -16.83 16.07
N VAL A 584 -7.81 -15.64 16.36
CA VAL A 584 -7.07 -14.81 15.40
C VAL A 584 -5.58 -14.84 15.77
N VAL A 585 -4.78 -15.47 14.91
CA VAL A 585 -3.40 -15.89 15.24
C VAL A 585 -2.33 -15.13 14.46
N GLY A 586 -1.17 -14.92 15.08
CA GLY A 586 -0.05 -14.18 14.50
C GLY A 586 -0.28 -12.67 14.39
N LEU A 587 -0.85 -12.04 15.43
CA LEU A 587 -1.00 -10.59 15.57
C LEU A 587 0.36 -9.92 15.91
N GLU A 588 1.27 -10.03 14.96
CA GLU A 588 2.64 -9.53 14.94
C GLU A 588 2.79 -8.43 13.89
N GLU A 589 3.55 -7.37 14.18
CA GLU A 589 4.04 -6.48 13.14
C GLU A 589 4.84 -7.25 12.08
N ASN A 590 4.83 -6.80 10.82
CA ASN A 590 5.40 -7.50 9.66
C ASN A 590 4.72 -8.85 9.31
N ILE A 591 3.63 -9.21 9.99
CA ILE A 591 2.70 -10.28 9.60
C ILE A 591 1.31 -9.70 9.42
N PHE A 592 0.76 -9.08 10.48
CA PHE A 592 -0.57 -8.49 10.52
C PHE A 592 -0.56 -7.24 11.45
N PRO A 593 -0.26 -6.03 10.94
CA PRO A 593 -0.25 -5.66 9.52
C PRO A 593 0.92 -6.22 8.70
N THR A 594 0.65 -6.52 7.44
CA THR A 594 1.64 -6.87 6.42
C THR A 594 2.62 -5.70 6.14
N PRO A 595 3.92 -5.94 5.92
CA PRO A 595 4.90 -4.88 5.61
C PRO A 595 4.71 -4.24 4.22
N LEU A 596 3.74 -4.75 3.43
CA LEU A 596 3.30 -4.14 2.19
C LEU A 596 2.34 -2.96 2.43
N ALA A 597 1.67 -2.89 3.60
CA ALA A 597 0.73 -1.83 3.96
C ALA A 597 1.47 -0.54 4.37
N LYS A 598 2.04 0.14 3.38
CA LYS A 598 2.89 1.34 3.58
C LYS A 598 2.12 2.66 3.61
N THR A 599 0.89 2.69 3.11
CA THR A 599 0.04 3.90 3.08
C THR A 599 -1.00 3.87 4.20
N PRO A 600 -1.53 5.03 4.65
CA PRO A 600 -2.63 5.06 5.61
C PRO A 600 -3.84 4.25 5.17
N ARG A 601 -4.27 4.37 3.89
CA ARG A 601 -5.38 3.57 3.34
C ARG A 601 -5.14 2.06 3.43
N ALA A 602 -3.92 1.58 3.19
CA ALA A 602 -3.58 0.16 3.31
C ALA A 602 -3.52 -0.32 4.77
N ILE A 603 -3.10 0.53 5.71
CA ILE A 603 -3.19 0.23 7.15
C ILE A 603 -4.66 0.18 7.61
N GLU A 604 -5.52 1.07 7.10
CA GLU A 604 -6.96 1.02 7.37
C GLU A 604 -7.63 -0.24 6.79
N GLU A 605 -7.16 -0.76 5.65
CA GLU A 605 -7.63 -2.03 5.09
C GLU A 605 -7.16 -3.25 5.90
N GLU A 606 -5.90 -3.30 6.33
CA GLU A 606 -5.46 -4.32 7.30
C GLU A 606 -6.24 -4.20 8.63
N ARG A 607 -6.70 -3.00 9.02
CA ARG A 607 -7.58 -2.80 10.17
C ARG A 607 -9.01 -3.30 9.91
N ARG A 608 -9.59 -3.03 8.72
CA ARG A 608 -10.86 -3.64 8.25
C ARG A 608 -10.77 -5.16 8.25
N LEU A 609 -9.62 -5.73 7.89
CA LEU A 609 -9.39 -7.16 7.94
C LEU A 609 -9.45 -7.71 9.37
N LEU A 610 -8.87 -7.02 10.36
CA LEU A 610 -9.02 -7.43 11.77
C LEU A 610 -10.45 -7.24 12.29
N TYR A 611 -11.14 -6.16 11.87
CA TYR A 611 -12.57 -5.98 12.15
C TYR A 611 -13.41 -7.13 11.59
N VAL A 612 -13.15 -7.56 10.35
CA VAL A 612 -13.77 -8.77 9.75
C VAL A 612 -13.49 -9.99 10.63
N ALA A 613 -12.24 -10.23 11.04
CA ALA A 613 -11.86 -11.37 11.89
C ALA A 613 -12.62 -11.41 13.23
N ILE A 614 -12.63 -10.30 13.97
CA ILE A 614 -13.32 -10.19 15.28
C ILE A 614 -14.83 -10.39 15.08
N THR A 615 -15.43 -9.78 14.05
CA THR A 615 -16.87 -9.90 13.76
C THR A 615 -17.30 -11.24 13.15
N ARG A 616 -16.39 -12.22 13.01
CA ARG A 616 -16.77 -13.63 12.75
C ARG A 616 -17.26 -14.32 14.03
N ALA A 617 -16.84 -13.84 15.20
CA ALA A 617 -17.11 -14.48 16.48
C ALA A 617 -18.55 -14.23 16.98
N GLY A 618 -19.22 -15.31 17.39
CA GLY A 618 -20.50 -15.26 18.08
C GLY A 618 -20.35 -15.00 19.58
N ARG A 619 -19.57 -15.84 20.28
CA ARG A 619 -19.39 -15.81 21.74
C ARG A 619 -17.96 -15.56 22.19
N HIS A 620 -17.00 -16.27 21.60
CA HIS A 620 -15.60 -16.27 22.03
C HIS A 620 -14.68 -15.73 20.94
N CYS A 621 -13.88 -14.72 21.27
CA CYS A 621 -12.83 -14.20 20.41
C CYS A 621 -11.51 -14.17 21.18
N ILE A 622 -10.54 -14.98 20.70
CA ILE A 622 -9.21 -15.12 21.27
C ILE A 622 -8.20 -14.60 20.26
N LEU A 623 -7.33 -13.69 20.70
CA LEU A 623 -6.29 -13.05 19.91
C LEU A 623 -4.92 -13.56 20.37
N SER A 624 -3.98 -13.85 19.47
CA SER A 624 -2.63 -14.29 19.87
C SER A 624 -1.49 -13.78 19.00
N SER A 625 -0.29 -13.73 19.60
CA SER A 625 0.97 -13.33 18.95
C SER A 625 2.16 -14.06 19.57
N ALA A 626 3.11 -14.51 18.74
CA ALA A 626 4.40 -15.04 19.15
C ALA A 626 5.48 -13.95 19.13
N GLN A 627 6.43 -13.99 20.08
CA GLN A 627 7.60 -13.10 20.05
C GLN A 627 8.63 -13.50 18.99
N MET A 628 8.64 -14.77 18.60
CA MET A 628 9.63 -15.36 17.71
C MET A 628 8.96 -16.40 16.79
N ARG A 629 9.09 -16.26 15.46
CA ARG A 629 8.42 -17.11 14.46
C ARG A 629 9.37 -17.57 13.36
N MET A 630 9.22 -18.82 12.91
CA MET A 630 10.04 -19.39 11.84
C MET A 630 9.39 -19.11 10.48
N ARG A 631 9.98 -18.22 9.67
CA ARG A 631 9.45 -17.81 8.36
C ARG A 631 10.51 -17.99 7.27
N TYR A 632 10.17 -18.72 6.20
CA TYR A 632 11.07 -19.05 5.09
C TYR A 632 12.45 -19.62 5.50
N GLY A 633 12.48 -20.42 6.58
CA GLY A 633 13.71 -21.01 7.12
C GLY A 633 14.58 -20.05 7.95
N LYS A 634 14.09 -18.84 8.27
CA LYS A 634 14.75 -17.88 9.16
C LYS A 634 13.91 -17.64 10.42
N MET A 635 14.60 -17.40 11.52
CA MET A 635 13.98 -16.97 12.78
C MET A 635 13.75 -15.46 12.73
N GLU A 636 12.49 -15.03 12.74
CA GLU A 636 12.12 -13.62 12.83
C GLU A 636 11.63 -13.29 14.24
N PHE A 637 11.99 -12.10 14.73
CA PHE A 637 11.49 -11.53 15.99
C PHE A 637 10.60 -10.34 15.65
N ASN A 638 9.30 -10.47 15.87
CA ASN A 638 8.32 -9.43 15.56
C ASN A 638 7.65 -8.91 16.83
N PRO A 639 7.50 -7.59 17.01
CA PRO A 639 6.74 -7.04 18.13
C PRO A 639 5.23 -7.26 17.92
N GLN A 640 4.48 -7.19 19.03
CA GLN A 640 3.02 -7.17 19.06
C GLN A 640 2.44 -6.15 18.05
N SER A 641 1.46 -6.59 17.26
CA SER A 641 0.73 -5.75 16.30
C SER A 641 0.16 -4.49 16.93
N ARG A 642 0.30 -3.36 16.22
CA ARG A 642 -0.30 -2.08 16.59
C ARG A 642 -1.81 -2.17 16.83
N PHE A 643 -2.53 -3.00 16.07
CA PHE A 643 -3.98 -3.10 16.15
C PHE A 643 -4.50 -3.61 17.50
N VAL A 644 -3.64 -4.27 18.30
CA VAL A 644 -4.01 -4.66 19.68
C VAL A 644 -4.00 -3.46 20.63
N ARG A 645 -3.34 -2.35 20.27
CA ARG A 645 -3.38 -1.06 20.98
C ARG A 645 -4.52 -0.16 20.50
N ASP A 646 -5.06 -0.44 19.32
CA ASP A 646 -6.25 0.22 18.75
C ASP A 646 -7.57 -0.32 19.37
N LEU A 647 -7.50 -1.37 20.20
CA LEU A 647 -8.61 -1.91 20.98
C LEU A 647 -8.74 -1.24 22.35
N ASP A 648 -9.96 -1.03 22.81
CA ASP A 648 -10.22 -0.51 24.15
C ASP A 648 -9.87 -1.54 25.26
N GLN A 649 -9.04 -1.12 26.22
CA GLN A 649 -8.58 -1.96 27.35
C GLN A 649 -9.71 -2.38 28.30
N THR A 650 -10.89 -1.76 28.20
CA THR A 650 -12.09 -2.17 28.92
C THR A 650 -12.76 -3.39 28.29
N ASP A 651 -12.55 -3.68 27.00
CA ASP A 651 -13.20 -4.80 26.29
C ASP A 651 -12.32 -6.03 26.07
N TYR A 652 -10.99 -5.91 26.18
CA TYR A 652 -10.08 -7.06 26.19
C TYR A 652 -9.40 -7.28 27.56
N ALA A 653 -8.76 -8.43 27.71
CA ALA A 653 -7.92 -8.77 28.85
C ALA A 653 -6.61 -9.41 28.36
N GLU A 654 -5.46 -8.91 28.81
CA GLU A 654 -4.18 -9.58 28.61
C GLU A 654 -4.08 -10.82 29.50
N TRP A 655 -4.02 -11.99 28.88
CA TRP A 655 -3.77 -13.25 29.59
C TRP A 655 -2.27 -13.57 29.56
N LEU A 656 -1.58 -13.15 30.62
CA LEU A 656 -0.21 -13.60 30.88
C LEU A 656 -0.22 -15.10 31.20
N SER A 657 0.36 -15.92 30.30
CA SER A 657 0.44 -17.36 30.54
C SER A 657 1.27 -17.64 31.81
N LYS A 658 0.79 -18.54 32.68
CA LYS A 658 1.50 -18.89 33.92
C LYS A 658 2.90 -19.48 33.69
N ASN A 659 3.23 -19.89 32.47
CA ASN A 659 4.56 -20.36 32.10
C ASN A 659 5.57 -19.20 31.93
N ALA A 660 5.13 -18.00 31.53
CA ALA A 660 6.03 -16.85 31.35
C ALA A 660 6.70 -16.40 32.67
N LEU A 661 5.97 -16.47 33.78
CA LEU A 661 6.51 -16.25 35.13
C LEU A 661 7.65 -17.22 35.48
N HIS A 662 7.62 -18.44 34.95
CA HIS A 662 8.64 -19.45 35.21
C HIS A 662 9.96 -19.20 34.46
N ALA A 663 9.93 -18.37 33.40
CA ALA A 663 11.13 -17.86 32.73
C ALA A 663 11.68 -16.61 33.43
N TYR A 664 10.81 -15.72 33.92
CA TYR A 664 11.22 -14.47 34.59
C TYR A 664 11.86 -14.70 35.97
N CYS A 665 11.40 -15.71 36.73
CA CYS A 665 11.94 -16.04 38.06
C CYS A 665 13.36 -16.64 38.06
N ASN A 666 14.03 -16.81 36.91
CA ASN A 666 15.29 -17.56 36.81
C ASN A 666 16.54 -16.71 36.50
N ARG A 667 16.46 -15.37 36.63
CA ARG A 667 17.64 -14.50 36.79
C ARG A 667 17.45 -13.53 37.95
N SER A 668 18.44 -13.51 38.84
CA SER A 668 18.52 -12.75 40.10
C SER A 668 17.35 -12.88 41.08
N THR A 669 17.51 -13.71 42.11
CA THR A 669 17.88 -13.21 43.46
C THR A 669 18.32 -14.36 44.38
N LYS A 670 19.25 -14.08 45.32
CA LYS A 670 19.61 -14.98 46.42
C LYS A 670 18.95 -14.48 47.71
N GLY A 671 17.87 -15.14 48.13
CA GLY A 671 17.23 -14.94 49.44
C GLY A 671 16.41 -13.64 49.58
N VAL A 672 15.51 -13.51 50.56
CA VAL A 672 15.06 -14.48 51.60
C VAL A 672 13.52 -14.47 51.71
N THR A 673 12.95 -15.56 52.23
CA THR A 673 11.52 -15.92 52.29
C THR A 673 10.63 -15.06 53.20
N PRO A 674 9.32 -14.94 52.92
CA PRO A 674 8.32 -14.42 53.85
C PRO A 674 7.93 -15.43 54.95
N THR A 675 7.49 -14.93 56.11
CA THR A 675 7.11 -15.73 57.29
C THR A 675 5.59 -15.78 57.49
N ALA A 676 5.03 -17.00 57.63
CA ALA A 676 3.80 -17.40 58.35
C ALA A 676 2.49 -16.55 58.21
N TRP A 677 1.29 -17.15 58.10
CA TRP A 677 0.61 -17.79 59.24
C TRP A 677 -0.73 -18.46 58.85
N LEU A 678 -1.06 -19.57 59.52
CA LEU A 678 -2.38 -20.25 59.64
C LEU A 678 -3.13 -20.71 58.35
N GLN A 679 -4.10 -21.63 58.41
CA GLN A 679 -4.09 -23.00 58.98
C GLN A 679 -5.38 -23.76 58.60
N LYS A 680 -5.33 -25.11 58.70
CA LYS A 680 -6.45 -26.07 58.68
C LYS A 680 -7.18 -26.22 57.33
N GLY A 681 -7.46 -27.45 56.87
CA GLY A 681 -7.11 -28.74 57.47
C GLY A 681 -7.62 -29.95 56.69
N THR A 682 -7.37 -31.14 57.25
CA THR A 682 -7.88 -32.48 56.85
C THR A 682 -7.65 -32.88 55.36
N SER A 683 -6.62 -33.63 54.97
CA SER A 683 -6.12 -34.97 55.39
C SER A 683 -6.73 -36.15 54.62
N ALA A 684 -5.90 -36.88 53.87
CA ALA A 684 -5.47 -38.25 54.20
C ALA A 684 -4.42 -38.77 53.18
N ASN A 685 -3.40 -39.51 53.67
CA ASN A 685 -2.87 -40.82 53.21
C ASN A 685 -2.79 -41.13 51.69
N THR A 686 -1.80 -41.85 51.12
CA THR A 686 -0.64 -42.68 51.58
C THR A 686 0.06 -43.23 50.31
N LYS A 687 1.33 -43.64 50.22
CA LYS A 687 2.56 -43.59 51.07
C LYS A 687 3.75 -44.05 50.18
N ASP A 688 4.97 -43.97 50.72
CA ASP A 688 6.14 -44.84 50.42
C ASP A 688 6.86 -44.72 49.03
N ASP A 689 8.20 -44.81 48.91
CA ASP A 689 9.23 -45.06 49.94
C ASP A 689 10.62 -44.44 49.64
N PHE A 690 11.25 -43.90 50.70
CA PHE A 690 12.69 -43.81 51.10
C PHE A 690 13.85 -43.58 50.09
N GLY A 691 14.94 -42.89 50.48
CA GLY A 691 15.19 -42.16 51.74
C GLY A 691 16.69 -41.90 52.07
N LEU A 692 16.92 -41.30 53.26
CA LEU A 692 18.20 -41.16 54.02
C LEU A 692 19.25 -40.13 53.48
N SER A 693 20.05 -39.41 54.30
CA SER A 693 19.98 -39.12 55.76
C SER A 693 21.05 -38.10 56.25
N THR A 694 20.70 -37.23 57.22
CA THR A 694 21.53 -36.72 58.39
C THR A 694 22.88 -35.99 58.17
N ALA A 695 23.38 -35.08 59.04
CA ALA A 695 22.83 -34.33 60.21
C ALA A 695 23.80 -33.16 60.62
N ALA A 696 23.49 -32.46 61.72
CA ALA A 696 24.23 -31.33 62.34
C ALA A 696 25.68 -31.70 62.80
N SER A 697 26.61 -30.80 63.18
CA SER A 697 26.60 -29.69 64.16
C SER A 697 27.95 -28.91 64.12
N ALA A 698 28.26 -27.81 64.83
CA ALA A 698 27.54 -26.66 65.45
C ALA A 698 28.57 -25.73 66.18
N ALA A 699 28.16 -24.55 66.68
CA ALA A 699 28.89 -23.69 67.67
C ALA A 699 30.19 -22.98 67.18
N VAL A 700 30.74 -21.88 67.75
CA VAL A 700 30.28 -20.82 68.71
C VAL A 700 31.28 -19.61 68.67
N ASN A 701 30.79 -18.35 68.79
CA ASN A 701 31.53 -17.09 69.07
C ASN A 701 32.65 -16.65 68.06
N THR A 702 33.25 -15.43 68.06
CA THR A 702 33.22 -14.28 69.02
C THR A 702 33.38 -12.90 68.35
N VAL A 703 32.81 -11.88 69.00
CA VAL A 703 32.94 -10.39 68.95
C VAL A 703 34.27 -9.77 68.46
N PHE A 704 34.18 -8.71 67.64
CA PHE A 704 34.61 -7.29 67.85
C PHE A 704 34.07 -6.47 66.64
N ASP A 705 33.14 -5.51 66.71
CA ASP A 705 32.89 -4.33 67.58
C ASP A 705 33.51 -3.02 67.04
N THR A 706 32.65 -2.13 66.52
CA THR A 706 32.79 -0.65 66.50
C THR A 706 31.54 0.03 65.91
N ASP A 707 30.63 0.49 66.77
CA ASP A 707 29.49 1.38 66.47
C ASP A 707 29.90 2.88 66.64
N PRO A 708 29.03 3.89 66.38
CA PRO A 708 28.24 4.18 65.17
C PRO A 708 28.54 5.64 64.69
N PRO A 709 27.68 6.33 63.89
CA PRO A 709 26.72 7.23 64.56
C PRO A 709 25.36 7.50 63.86
N LEU A 710 24.45 8.07 64.64
CA LEU A 710 23.18 8.74 64.30
C LEU A 710 23.01 9.91 65.31
N PRO A 711 22.14 10.93 65.11
CA PRO A 711 21.37 11.33 63.92
C PRO A 711 21.43 12.85 63.60
N TYR A 712 20.68 13.29 62.56
CA TYR A 712 19.99 14.59 62.40
C TYR A 712 20.71 15.94 62.68
N GLU A 713 20.78 16.80 61.66
CA GLU A 713 20.19 18.15 61.75
C GLU A 713 19.83 18.71 60.35
N GLU A 714 18.92 19.69 60.32
CA GLU A 714 18.34 20.30 59.10
C GLU A 714 18.56 21.82 59.15
N LYS A 715 19.13 22.43 58.10
CA LYS A 715 19.23 23.91 57.97
C LYS A 715 19.55 24.43 56.56
N ALA A 716 18.75 25.43 56.16
CA ALA A 716 19.04 26.58 55.30
C ALA A 716 19.61 26.41 53.86
N LYS A 717 18.96 27.07 52.91
CA LYS A 717 19.51 27.42 51.59
C LYS A 717 20.58 28.51 51.68
N PRO A 718 21.45 28.65 50.67
CA PRO A 718 21.89 29.94 50.16
C PRO A 718 20.83 30.55 49.24
N GLU A 719 20.46 31.80 49.53
CA GLU A 719 19.98 32.79 48.56
C GLU A 719 21.23 33.58 48.07
N ASP A 720 21.36 34.14 46.86
CA ASP A 720 20.41 34.33 45.76
C ASP A 720 21.03 33.88 44.42
N GLU A 721 20.31 33.04 43.68
CA GLU A 721 20.19 33.15 42.22
C GLU A 721 18.79 32.65 41.87
N PRO A 722 17.99 33.35 41.04
CA PRO A 722 16.65 32.89 40.72
C PRO A 722 16.75 31.63 39.85
N ASP A 723 16.18 30.52 40.34
CA ASP A 723 15.79 29.38 39.50
C ASP A 723 15.15 29.94 38.21
N PRO A 724 15.57 29.50 37.01
CA PRO A 724 14.94 29.95 35.78
C PRO A 724 13.50 29.48 35.79
N GLN A 725 12.60 30.39 36.18
CA GLN A 725 11.17 30.16 36.34
C GLN A 725 10.68 29.34 35.13
N PRO A 726 9.86 28.29 35.34
CA PRO A 726 9.17 27.66 34.24
C PRO A 726 8.44 28.77 33.50
N ILE A 727 8.92 29.12 32.30
CA ILE A 727 8.36 30.24 31.53
C ILE A 727 6.89 29.90 31.34
N GLU A 728 6.01 30.64 32.02
CA GLU A 728 4.58 30.50 31.81
C GLU A 728 4.36 30.75 30.31
N VAL A 729 3.98 29.69 29.60
CA VAL A 729 3.60 29.79 28.19
C VAL A 729 2.26 30.51 28.19
N ASN A 730 2.34 31.84 28.23
CA ASN A 730 1.21 32.74 28.29
C ASN A 730 0.24 32.38 27.16
N PRO A 731 -0.94 31.81 27.44
CA PRO A 731 -1.85 31.35 26.39
C PRO A 731 -2.37 32.49 25.52
N ALA A 732 -2.19 33.75 25.95
CA ALA A 732 -2.61 34.95 25.26
C ALA A 732 -1.51 35.64 24.42
N SER A 733 -0.28 35.11 24.32
CA SER A 733 0.69 35.62 23.33
C SER A 733 0.48 34.99 21.95
N GLN A 734 -0.63 35.36 21.30
CA GLN A 734 -0.86 35.16 19.85
C GLN A 734 0.07 36.09 19.02
N MET A 735 1.37 36.04 19.28
CA MET A 735 2.35 36.90 18.61
C MET A 735 2.80 36.29 17.28
N ALA A 736 2.79 37.14 16.27
CA ALA A 736 3.36 36.87 14.95
C ALA A 736 4.86 36.55 15.04
N TRP A 737 5.26 35.36 14.62
CA TRP A 737 6.68 35.01 14.49
C TRP A 737 7.18 35.31 13.08
N SER A 738 8.08 36.29 12.96
CA SER A 738 8.84 36.55 11.73
C SER A 738 10.27 36.04 11.93
N GLY A 739 10.60 34.96 11.21
CA GLY A 739 11.89 34.30 11.29
C GLY A 739 12.83 34.66 10.14
N VAL A 740 14.12 34.63 10.42
CA VAL A 740 15.17 34.56 9.40
C VAL A 740 16.14 33.42 9.72
N TYR A 741 16.43 32.58 8.72
CA TYR A 741 17.51 31.61 8.78
C TYR A 741 18.75 32.17 8.07
N VAL A 742 19.87 32.18 8.79
CA VAL A 742 21.14 32.78 8.38
C VAL A 742 22.21 31.67 8.35
N GLY A 743 22.23 30.93 7.25
CA GLY A 743 23.13 29.80 7.03
C GLY A 743 24.14 30.04 5.92
N GLY A 744 25.33 29.48 6.11
CA GLY A 744 26.49 29.70 5.25
C GLY A 744 27.21 31.01 5.58
N HIS A 745 28.43 30.92 6.10
CA HIS A 745 29.42 32.00 6.04
C HIS A 745 28.99 33.39 6.58
N ILE A 746 28.44 33.48 7.79
CA ILE A 746 28.36 34.74 8.58
C ILE A 746 29.71 35.50 8.56
N ARG A 747 30.83 34.77 8.44
CA ARG A 747 32.20 35.32 8.43
C ARG A 747 32.77 35.74 7.06
N ARG A 748 32.25 35.31 5.91
CA ARG A 748 32.84 35.73 4.62
C ARG A 748 32.35 37.09 4.14
N GLU A 749 31.14 37.49 4.51
CA GLU A 749 30.54 38.78 4.13
C GLU A 749 30.19 39.64 5.36
N ARG A 750 31.24 40.20 5.97
CA ARG A 750 31.29 41.53 6.62
C ARG A 750 30.48 41.74 7.94
N PRO A 751 30.91 42.68 8.81
CA PRO A 751 30.11 43.14 9.97
C PRO A 751 28.71 43.71 9.64
N SER A 752 28.43 43.95 8.35
CA SER A 752 27.10 44.36 7.90
C SER A 752 26.02 43.33 8.16
N THR A 753 26.30 42.03 8.18
CA THR A 753 25.24 41.00 8.34
C THR A 753 24.62 41.04 9.73
N ILE A 754 25.44 41.08 10.79
CA ILE A 754 24.96 41.22 12.16
C ILE A 754 24.30 42.60 12.38
N SER A 755 24.83 43.66 11.78
CA SER A 755 24.20 45.00 11.83
C SER A 755 22.83 45.04 11.12
N LYS A 756 22.70 44.41 9.94
CA LYS A 756 21.43 44.25 9.21
C LYS A 756 20.40 43.47 10.03
N LEU A 757 20.82 42.45 10.80
CA LEU A 757 19.95 41.71 11.72
C LEU A 757 19.52 42.57 12.91
N LYS A 758 20.44 43.33 13.53
CA LYS A 758 20.15 44.33 14.58
C LYS A 758 19.13 45.39 14.11
N GLU A 759 19.15 45.78 12.83
CA GLU A 759 18.20 46.77 12.27
C GLU A 759 16.96 46.19 11.56
N SER A 760 16.86 44.86 11.42
CA SER A 760 15.84 44.20 10.60
C SER A 760 14.42 44.28 11.18
N GLY A 761 14.26 44.04 12.49
CA GLY A 761 12.95 43.86 13.12
C GLY A 761 12.32 42.47 12.96
N PHE A 762 13.10 41.44 12.58
CA PHE A 762 12.68 40.04 12.74
C PHE A 762 12.53 39.68 14.22
N THR A 763 11.58 38.80 14.56
CA THR A 763 11.33 38.36 15.95
C THR A 763 12.01 37.04 16.34
N TYR A 764 12.48 36.28 15.35
CA TYR A 764 13.13 34.98 15.53
C TYR A 764 14.34 34.83 14.58
N VAL A 765 15.46 34.32 15.09
CA VAL A 765 16.67 34.08 14.30
C VAL A 765 17.14 32.63 14.47
N LEU A 766 17.35 31.95 13.34
CA LEU A 766 18.01 30.66 13.25
C LEU A 766 19.45 30.89 12.75
N LEU A 767 20.43 30.55 13.58
CA LEU A 767 21.86 30.77 13.35
C LEU A 767 22.60 29.47 13.04
N PHE A 768 23.65 29.58 12.23
CA PHE A 768 24.64 28.54 11.91
C PHE A 768 24.09 27.28 11.20
N ASN A 769 25.04 26.47 10.72
CA ASN A 769 24.92 25.01 10.77
C ASN A 769 26.03 24.49 11.70
N VAL A 770 25.66 24.00 12.88
CA VAL A 770 26.58 23.38 13.83
C VAL A 770 26.72 21.90 13.48
N HIS A 771 27.94 21.48 13.20
CA HIS A 771 28.27 20.08 12.92
C HIS A 771 28.87 19.42 14.17
N VAL A 772 28.54 18.15 14.37
CA VAL A 772 29.07 17.34 15.49
C VAL A 772 30.05 16.32 14.95
N ASN A 773 31.32 16.40 15.38
CA ASN A 773 32.34 15.40 15.05
C ASN A 773 32.17 14.11 15.87
N ALA A 774 32.82 13.03 15.42
CA ALA A 774 32.81 11.72 16.09
C ALA A 774 33.39 11.70 17.51
N ASP A 775 34.21 12.69 17.88
CA ASP A 775 34.73 12.92 19.24
C ASP A 775 33.78 13.76 20.12
N GLY A 776 32.73 14.33 19.54
CA GLY A 776 31.77 15.24 20.17
C GLY A 776 32.14 16.72 20.08
N THR A 777 33.24 17.08 19.41
CA THR A 777 33.64 18.48 19.15
C THR A 777 32.61 19.18 18.25
N LEU A 778 32.28 20.42 18.57
CA LEU A 778 31.31 21.24 17.83
C LEU A 778 32.04 22.13 16.83
N LEU A 779 31.64 22.06 15.55
CA LEU A 779 32.21 22.85 14.45
C LEU A 779 31.15 23.73 13.77
N THR A 780 31.58 24.79 13.07
CA THR A 780 30.82 25.46 12.01
C THR A 780 31.79 25.94 10.92
N ASP A 781 31.44 25.80 9.65
CA ASP A 781 32.29 26.18 8.49
C ASP A 781 33.74 25.62 8.51
N GLY A 782 34.00 24.57 9.30
CA GLY A 782 35.32 23.98 9.51
C GLY A 782 36.15 24.55 10.68
N GLU A 783 35.64 25.56 11.39
CA GLU A 783 36.25 26.11 12.62
C GLU A 783 35.63 25.49 13.88
N THR A 784 36.43 25.33 14.95
CA THR A 784 36.00 24.74 16.23
C THR A 784 35.28 25.75 17.12
N ILE A 785 34.03 25.47 17.48
CA ILE A 785 33.25 26.27 18.44
C ILE A 785 33.59 25.83 19.87
N CYS A 786 33.47 24.53 20.15
CA CYS A 786 33.67 23.94 21.48
C CYS A 786 34.40 22.61 21.41
N GLU A 787 35.48 22.49 22.20
CA GLU A 787 36.30 21.28 22.35
C GLU A 787 36.53 21.00 23.84
N ASN A 788 36.61 19.73 24.23
CA ASN A 788 36.98 19.28 25.59
C ASN A 788 36.18 19.88 26.78
N GLY A 789 35.03 20.51 26.54
CA GLY A 789 34.27 21.24 27.55
C GLY A 789 34.66 22.71 27.72
N GLN A 790 35.29 23.32 26.72
CA GLN A 790 35.51 24.77 26.66
C GLN A 790 34.98 25.33 25.33
N TYR A 791 34.43 26.54 25.38
CA TYR A 791 34.20 27.36 24.21
C TYR A 791 35.55 27.98 23.77
N VAL A 792 35.85 27.88 22.48
CA VAL A 792 37.15 28.25 21.91
C VAL A 792 37.03 29.08 20.63
N PHE A 793 35.82 29.29 20.11
CA PHE A 793 35.56 29.98 18.84
C PHE A 793 36.21 31.38 18.79
N ASP A 794 36.17 32.15 19.88
CA ASP A 794 36.77 33.50 19.93
C ASP A 794 38.30 33.51 19.71
N ARG A 795 38.98 32.36 19.79
CA ARG A 795 40.39 32.23 19.38
C ARG A 795 40.58 32.32 17.86
N THR A 796 39.60 31.88 17.08
CA THR A 796 39.57 32.04 15.61
C THR A 796 38.68 33.21 15.19
N GLN A 797 37.75 33.66 16.04
CA GLN A 797 36.69 34.65 15.79
C GLN A 797 36.63 35.75 16.87
N PRO A 798 37.61 36.67 16.93
CA PRO A 798 37.62 37.70 17.98
C PRO A 798 36.29 38.47 18.06
N ASN A 799 35.80 38.66 19.30
CA ASN A 799 34.57 39.37 19.65
C ASN A 799 33.26 38.67 19.26
N TYR A 800 33.26 37.40 18.83
CA TYR A 800 32.05 36.72 18.40
C TYR A 800 31.00 36.58 19.51
N ILE A 801 31.42 36.42 20.78
CA ILE A 801 30.49 36.49 21.92
C ILE A 801 29.80 37.85 21.97
N GLU A 802 30.55 38.95 21.87
CA GLU A 802 30.02 40.32 21.97
C GLU A 802 29.03 40.62 20.82
N ASP A 803 29.41 40.29 19.59
CA ASP A 803 28.60 40.53 18.38
C ASP A 803 27.24 39.82 18.41
N ILE A 804 27.19 38.61 18.99
CA ILE A 804 25.96 37.82 19.14
C ILE A 804 25.17 38.23 20.39
N MET A 805 25.82 38.54 21.52
CA MET A 805 25.16 39.10 22.72
C MET A 805 24.37 40.37 22.40
N ASP A 806 24.97 41.24 21.59
CA ASP A 806 24.36 42.47 21.11
C ASP A 806 23.04 42.25 20.33
N LEU A 807 22.79 41.07 19.72
CA LEU A 807 21.59 40.87 18.90
C LEU A 807 20.30 41.12 19.70
N LYS A 808 20.21 40.57 20.92
CA LYS A 808 19.06 40.82 21.82
C LYS A 808 19.17 42.15 22.57
N ALA A 809 20.38 42.62 22.88
CA ALA A 809 20.57 43.88 23.60
C ALA A 809 20.24 45.11 22.75
N TYR A 810 20.51 45.04 21.44
CA TYR A 810 20.25 46.12 20.48
C TYR A 810 18.85 46.03 19.86
N ASN A 811 18.40 44.83 19.48
CA ASN A 811 17.11 44.63 18.81
C ASN A 811 16.10 43.92 19.72
N SER A 812 15.31 44.70 20.44
CA SER A 812 14.24 44.23 21.33
C SER A 812 13.08 43.51 20.62
N ALA A 813 13.07 43.46 19.27
CA ALA A 813 12.15 42.58 18.54
C ALA A 813 12.60 41.11 18.57
N ILE A 814 13.91 40.82 18.66
CA ILE A 814 14.44 39.43 18.64
C ILE A 814 14.15 38.74 19.98
N GLN A 815 13.00 38.07 20.04
CA GLN A 815 12.55 37.32 21.21
C GLN A 815 13.25 35.96 21.32
N ARG A 816 13.63 35.37 20.18
CA ARG A 816 14.08 33.97 20.07
C ARG A 816 15.32 33.83 19.18
N ILE A 817 16.35 33.14 19.67
CA ILE A 817 17.55 32.74 18.93
C ILE A 817 17.77 31.25 19.11
N GLU A 818 17.93 30.52 18.00
CA GLU A 818 18.25 29.08 18.00
C GLU A 818 19.45 28.80 17.10
N ILE A 819 20.23 27.78 17.45
CA ILE A 819 21.29 27.24 16.57
C ILE A 819 20.79 26.00 15.84
N VAL A 820 21.11 25.87 14.56
CA VAL A 820 20.70 24.69 13.76
C VAL A 820 21.81 23.66 13.75
N ILE A 821 21.47 22.39 14.03
CA ILE A 821 22.40 21.26 14.07
C ILE A 821 22.18 20.39 12.83
N GLY A 822 23.22 20.15 12.04
CA GLY A 822 23.16 19.32 10.82
C GLY A 822 23.62 20.06 9.56
N GLY A 823 22.95 19.82 8.42
CA GLY A 823 23.28 20.38 7.11
C GLY A 823 23.87 19.39 6.09
N TRP A 824 23.47 19.55 4.83
CA TRP A 824 23.69 18.61 3.73
C TRP A 824 25.14 18.11 3.58
N GLY A 825 25.31 16.78 3.63
CA GLY A 825 26.61 16.10 3.46
C GLY A 825 27.44 15.85 4.72
N ASN A 826 26.98 16.26 5.91
CA ASN A 826 27.70 16.06 7.18
C ASN A 826 27.04 14.98 8.06
N ASP A 827 27.83 14.01 8.55
CA ASP A 827 27.36 12.83 9.30
C ASP A 827 27.00 13.12 10.78
N SER A 828 26.48 14.32 11.06
CA SER A 828 26.36 14.88 12.43
C SER A 828 25.42 14.06 13.32
N TYR A 829 24.26 13.63 12.81
CA TYR A 829 23.35 12.82 13.62
C TYR A 829 23.93 11.42 13.93
N ASN A 830 24.67 10.80 13.00
CA ASN A 830 25.32 9.52 13.27
C ASN A 830 26.46 9.64 14.29
N ASN A 831 27.20 10.76 14.29
CA ASN A 831 28.18 11.06 15.35
C ASN A 831 27.49 11.23 16.72
N ILE A 832 26.41 12.01 16.82
CA ILE A 832 25.57 12.11 18.03
C ILE A 832 25.14 10.71 18.49
N LYS A 833 24.59 9.90 17.57
CA LYS A 833 24.12 8.52 17.80
C LYS A 833 25.21 7.60 18.33
N ALA A 834 26.42 7.64 17.76
CA ALA A 834 27.56 6.87 18.24
C ALA A 834 27.94 7.25 19.69
N ILE A 835 28.09 8.56 19.95
CA ILE A 835 28.47 9.08 21.28
C ILE A 835 27.41 8.75 22.34
N MET A 836 26.12 8.90 22.00
CA MET A 836 25.02 8.60 22.93
C MET A 836 24.83 7.11 23.18
N ASN A 837 25.09 6.24 22.21
CA ASN A 837 24.94 4.80 22.37
C ASN A 837 26.15 4.15 23.06
N ALA A 838 27.34 4.75 22.96
CA ALA A 838 28.50 4.38 23.79
C ALA A 838 28.30 4.72 25.28
N ASN A 839 27.41 5.67 25.62
CA ASN A 839 27.22 6.20 26.97
C ASN A 839 25.77 6.04 27.46
N THR A 840 25.41 4.85 27.90
CA THR A 840 24.04 4.53 28.38
C THR A 840 23.76 4.93 29.83
N GLY A 841 24.79 5.14 30.66
CA GLY A 841 24.65 5.39 32.09
C GLY A 841 24.50 6.86 32.51
N ASN A 842 25.48 7.71 32.20
CA ASN A 842 25.50 9.11 32.64
C ASN A 842 25.86 10.06 31.48
N LEU A 843 24.86 10.78 30.96
CA LEU A 843 25.04 11.70 29.83
C LEU A 843 25.95 12.89 30.16
N ALA A 844 26.02 13.32 31.42
CA ALA A 844 26.86 14.45 31.84
C ALA A 844 28.37 14.19 31.69
N GLN A 845 28.78 12.93 31.52
CA GLN A 845 30.16 12.53 31.26
C GLN A 845 30.51 12.44 29.75
N THR A 846 29.56 12.66 28.84
CA THR A 846 29.83 12.71 27.40
C THR A 846 30.58 13.99 27.01
N ALA A 847 31.38 13.92 25.93
CA ALA A 847 31.96 15.11 25.32
C ALA A 847 30.88 16.05 24.78
N LEU A 848 29.82 15.48 24.21
CA LEU A 848 28.65 16.19 23.68
C LEU A 848 27.99 17.09 24.74
N TYR A 849 27.72 16.56 25.94
CA TYR A 849 27.18 17.34 27.07
C TYR A 849 28.14 18.46 27.48
N ARG A 850 29.44 18.16 27.65
CA ARG A 850 30.43 19.18 28.05
C ARG A 850 30.53 20.32 27.02
N ASN A 851 30.52 20.00 25.73
CA ASN A 851 30.66 21.00 24.68
C ASN A 851 29.38 21.85 24.50
N PHE A 852 28.19 21.24 24.53
CA PHE A 852 26.93 22.02 24.51
C PHE A 852 26.69 22.81 25.80
N ARG A 853 27.17 22.34 26.96
CA ARG A 853 27.21 23.13 28.20
C ARG A 853 28.12 24.35 28.04
N ALA A 854 29.36 24.16 27.59
CA ALA A 854 30.31 25.26 27.39
C ALA A 854 29.79 26.30 26.38
N LEU A 855 29.07 25.85 25.34
CA LEU A 855 28.37 26.74 24.40
C LEU A 855 27.25 27.53 25.08
N LYS A 856 26.47 26.91 25.98
CA LYS A 856 25.40 27.60 26.74
C LYS A 856 25.97 28.61 27.75
N GLU A 857 27.10 28.28 28.37
CA GLU A 857 27.78 29.16 29.33
C GLU A 857 28.46 30.36 28.64
N ALA A 858 28.98 30.18 27.42
CA ALA A 858 29.53 31.27 26.61
C ALA A 858 28.45 32.13 25.90
N LEU A 859 27.36 31.51 25.46
CA LEU A 859 26.26 32.16 24.73
C LEU A 859 24.88 31.87 25.34
N PRO A 860 24.60 32.25 26.61
CA PRO A 860 23.34 31.98 27.30
C PRO A 860 22.06 32.43 26.56
N ILE A 861 22.16 33.45 25.70
CA ILE A 861 21.05 33.98 24.89
C ILE A 861 20.56 33.04 23.76
N ILE A 862 21.26 31.93 23.48
CA ILE A 862 20.76 30.88 22.60
C ILE A 862 19.66 30.12 23.35
N ASP A 863 18.41 30.31 22.96
CA ASP A 863 17.25 29.79 23.68
C ASP A 863 16.89 28.34 23.30
N GLY A 864 17.54 27.79 22.28
CA GLY A 864 17.29 26.43 21.83
C GLY A 864 18.16 25.95 20.68
N VAL A 865 17.89 24.70 20.28
CA VAL A 865 18.49 24.08 19.09
C VAL A 865 17.43 23.57 18.13
N ASN A 866 17.61 23.86 16.84
CA ASN A 866 16.92 23.18 15.75
C ASN A 866 17.78 22.00 15.28
N ASN A 867 17.16 20.97 14.70
CA ASN A 867 17.85 19.77 14.27
C ASN A 867 17.43 19.40 12.84
N ASP A 868 18.40 19.45 11.93
CA ASP A 868 18.28 19.61 10.48
C ASP A 868 19.25 18.63 9.77
N ASP A 869 18.95 17.33 9.92
CA ASP A 869 19.66 16.20 9.32
C ASP A 869 18.63 15.35 8.57
N GLU A 870 18.70 15.36 7.24
CA GLU A 870 17.60 14.89 6.40
C GLU A 870 17.41 13.35 6.39
N GLN A 871 18.38 12.55 6.88
CA GLN A 871 18.44 11.11 6.53
C GLN A 871 18.75 10.13 7.67
N CYS A 872 19.30 10.53 8.83
CA CYS A 872 19.92 9.58 9.76
C CYS A 872 19.20 9.30 11.10
N TYR A 873 18.02 9.87 11.31
CA TYR A 873 17.30 9.82 12.59
C TYR A 873 16.90 8.41 13.09
N ASP A 874 16.93 8.22 14.41
CA ASP A 874 16.14 7.21 15.11
C ASP A 874 15.54 7.79 16.40
N VAL A 875 14.37 7.30 16.79
CA VAL A 875 13.58 7.91 17.88
C VAL A 875 14.30 7.82 19.23
N THR A 876 14.99 6.71 19.51
CA THR A 876 15.64 6.48 20.82
C THR A 876 16.81 7.43 21.05
N THR A 877 17.68 7.62 20.05
CA THR A 877 18.76 8.60 20.12
C THR A 877 18.21 10.02 20.15
N ALA A 878 17.22 10.36 19.32
CA ALA A 878 16.67 11.71 19.27
C ALA A 878 16.07 12.10 20.62
N VAL A 879 15.18 11.27 21.18
CA VAL A 879 14.54 11.51 22.48
C VAL A 879 15.58 11.72 23.59
N ARG A 880 16.61 10.86 23.67
CA ARG A 880 17.72 11.03 24.63
C ARG A 880 18.53 12.31 24.40
N PHE A 881 18.82 12.69 23.15
CA PHE A 881 19.60 13.89 22.82
C PHE A 881 18.88 15.17 23.23
N HIS A 882 17.62 15.30 22.85
CA HIS A 882 16.86 16.53 23.10
C HIS A 882 16.51 16.66 24.59
N ALA A 883 16.33 15.56 25.32
CA ALA A 883 16.23 15.60 26.79
C ALA A 883 17.52 16.07 27.46
N MET A 884 18.70 15.71 26.92
CA MET A 884 19.99 16.24 27.37
C MET A 884 20.12 17.74 27.09
N MET A 885 19.64 18.22 25.93
CA MET A 885 19.62 19.63 25.58
C MET A 885 18.65 20.44 26.47
N TYR A 886 17.49 19.85 26.81
CA TYR A 886 16.54 20.44 27.77
C TYR A 886 17.16 20.63 29.16
N ASP A 887 17.88 19.61 29.65
CA ASP A 887 18.58 19.66 30.94
C ASP A 887 19.82 20.59 30.92
N LEU A 888 20.25 21.03 29.74
CA LEU A 888 21.24 22.09 29.52
C LEU A 888 20.62 23.48 29.29
N GLY A 889 19.30 23.65 29.46
CA GLY A 889 18.63 24.94 29.32
C GLY A 889 18.38 25.40 27.87
N TYR A 890 18.33 24.47 26.93
CA TYR A 890 17.86 24.70 25.56
C TYR A 890 16.44 24.16 25.38
N ARG A 891 15.53 24.92 24.77
CA ARG A 891 14.34 24.31 24.13
C ARG A 891 14.77 23.67 22.80
N THR A 892 13.93 22.85 22.19
CA THR A 892 14.23 22.23 20.89
C THR A 892 13.13 22.47 19.87
N SER A 893 13.52 22.61 18.61
CA SER A 893 12.61 22.65 17.46
C SER A 893 13.03 21.57 16.48
N ILE A 894 12.09 21.05 15.69
CA ILE A 894 12.38 20.06 14.64
C ILE A 894 12.12 20.64 13.25
N ALA A 895 12.97 20.27 12.28
CA ALA A 895 12.75 20.50 10.86
C ALA A 895 12.34 19.17 10.18
N PRO A 896 11.05 18.90 9.94
CA PRO A 896 10.61 17.61 9.44
C PRO A 896 10.62 17.56 7.90
N TYR A 897 11.46 16.69 7.34
CA TYR A 897 11.69 16.61 5.88
C TYR A 897 10.91 15.51 5.15
N THR A 898 10.61 14.40 5.83
CA THR A 898 9.91 13.23 5.26
C THR A 898 9.09 12.54 6.35
N ASN A 899 8.11 11.69 5.99
CA ASN A 899 7.39 10.82 6.95
C ASN A 899 6.76 11.56 8.16
N LYS A 900 5.64 12.27 7.93
CA LYS A 900 4.84 12.96 8.96
C LYS A 900 4.64 12.16 10.25
N SER A 901 4.28 10.88 10.16
CA SER A 901 4.00 10.05 11.34
C SER A 901 5.23 9.73 12.18
N PHE A 902 6.42 9.67 11.58
CA PHE A 902 7.68 9.56 12.34
C PHE A 902 7.90 10.80 13.21
N TRP A 903 7.82 11.99 12.62
CA TRP A 903 8.06 13.24 13.37
C TRP A 903 6.97 13.52 14.40
N GLN A 904 5.70 13.21 14.10
CA GLN A 904 4.62 13.28 15.10
C GLN A 904 4.95 12.37 16.31
N SER A 905 5.33 11.11 16.06
CA SER A 905 5.75 10.19 17.11
C SER A 905 6.97 10.68 17.90
N LEU A 906 7.96 11.29 17.22
CA LEU A 906 9.13 11.86 17.86
C LEU A 906 8.75 13.04 18.78
N VAL A 907 7.99 14.01 18.28
CA VAL A 907 7.46 15.16 19.06
C VAL A 907 6.67 14.69 20.29
N THR A 908 5.78 13.72 20.13
CA THR A 908 5.03 13.15 21.26
C THR A 908 5.96 12.52 22.28
N GLN A 909 6.96 11.73 21.87
CA GLN A 909 7.88 11.09 22.81
C GLN A 909 8.83 12.07 23.50
N LEU A 910 9.28 13.12 22.80
CA LEU A 910 10.06 14.23 23.34
C LEU A 910 9.31 14.92 24.48
N ASN A 911 8.09 15.41 24.20
CA ASN A 911 7.26 16.09 25.19
C ASN A 911 6.68 15.16 26.26
N THR A 912 6.63 13.84 26.02
CA THR A 912 6.30 12.84 27.06
C THR A 912 7.45 12.65 28.05
N GLN A 913 8.71 12.66 27.58
CA GLN A 913 9.87 12.51 28.48
C GLN A 913 10.20 13.81 29.24
N LYS A 914 10.08 14.96 28.56
CA LYS A 914 10.36 16.29 29.09
C LYS A 914 9.29 17.26 28.57
N PRO A 915 8.21 17.53 29.33
CA PRO A 915 7.14 18.44 28.90
C PRO A 915 7.68 19.82 28.50
N GLY A 916 7.36 20.25 27.28
CA GLY A 916 7.87 21.52 26.73
C GLY A 916 9.30 21.46 26.19
N ALA A 917 9.90 20.27 26.00
CA ALA A 917 11.20 20.15 25.36
C ALA A 917 11.16 20.48 23.87
N CYS A 918 10.09 20.09 23.16
CA CYS A 918 9.85 20.48 21.77
C CYS A 918 8.67 21.46 21.70
N ASP A 919 8.93 22.73 21.40
CA ASP A 919 7.94 23.81 21.54
C ASP A 919 7.41 24.39 20.21
N ARG A 920 7.99 23.99 19.06
CA ARG A 920 7.62 24.46 17.72
C ARG A 920 8.12 23.51 16.62
N VAL A 921 7.53 23.61 15.43
CA VAL A 921 7.92 22.84 14.23
C VAL A 921 8.19 23.77 13.05
N LEU A 922 9.33 23.58 12.39
CA LEU A 922 9.83 24.41 11.30
C LEU A 922 9.76 23.67 9.95
N ILE A 923 8.70 23.91 9.18
CA ILE A 923 8.45 23.20 7.92
C ILE A 923 9.23 23.89 6.79
N GLN A 924 10.27 23.25 6.26
CA GLN A 924 11.08 23.80 5.18
C GLN A 924 10.47 23.51 3.80
N CYS A 925 10.19 24.57 3.04
CA CYS A 925 9.52 24.52 1.75
C CYS A 925 10.47 25.04 0.66
N TYR A 926 10.71 24.22 -0.37
CA TYR A 926 11.60 24.53 -1.49
C TYR A 926 10.83 24.88 -2.76
N ASP A 927 11.39 25.82 -3.52
CA ASP A 927 10.80 26.31 -4.77
C ASP A 927 11.26 25.45 -5.96
N GLY A 928 10.36 24.64 -6.53
CA GLY A 928 10.61 23.87 -7.75
C GLY A 928 10.48 22.34 -7.70
N GLY A 929 10.14 21.71 -6.56
CA GLY A 929 9.98 20.24 -6.54
C GLY A 929 9.41 19.60 -5.26
N ALA A 930 8.40 18.77 -5.45
CA ALA A 930 7.78 17.78 -4.55
C ALA A 930 8.34 17.61 -3.10
N SER A 931 7.54 18.01 -2.09
CA SER A 931 6.96 17.11 -1.05
C SER A 931 6.44 17.85 0.20
N ASN A 932 7.09 18.94 0.63
CA ASN A 932 6.81 19.61 1.90
C ASN A 932 5.84 20.80 1.77
N ASN A 933 4.58 20.53 1.42
CA ASN A 933 3.50 21.52 1.54
C ASN A 933 2.97 21.56 2.99
N PRO A 934 3.06 22.68 3.74
CA PRO A 934 2.70 22.75 5.15
C PRO A 934 1.22 22.41 5.44
N ALA A 935 0.30 22.61 4.49
CA ALA A 935 -1.11 22.21 4.64
C ALA A 935 -1.30 20.70 4.91
N ASN A 936 -0.33 19.87 4.51
CA ASN A 936 -0.35 18.43 4.77
C ASN A 936 0.27 18.04 6.11
N TRP A 937 0.87 18.95 6.89
CA TRP A 937 1.56 18.68 8.15
C TRP A 937 0.79 19.25 9.35
N HIS A 938 0.76 18.53 10.47
CA HIS A 938 -0.06 18.88 11.64
C HIS A 938 0.53 18.19 12.87
N PHE A 939 0.87 18.95 13.91
CA PHE A 939 1.61 18.45 15.07
C PHE A 939 0.89 18.64 16.41
N GLY A 940 -0.44 18.80 16.36
CA GLY A 940 -1.25 19.21 17.51
C GLY A 940 -1.20 20.72 17.68
N ASP A 941 -1.30 21.20 18.91
CA ASP A 941 -1.34 22.63 19.25
C ASP A 941 0.04 23.32 19.16
N LEU A 942 1.08 22.63 18.67
CA LEU A 942 2.40 23.23 18.48
C LEU A 942 2.41 24.26 17.33
N PRO A 943 3.01 25.45 17.54
CA PRO A 943 3.29 26.42 16.48
C PRO A 943 3.96 25.79 15.25
N LEU A 944 3.24 25.83 14.12
CA LEU A 944 3.79 25.55 12.81
C LEU A 944 4.33 26.84 12.20
N LEU A 945 5.61 26.87 11.89
CA LEU A 945 6.29 27.97 11.21
C LEU A 945 6.77 27.47 9.84
N ALA A 946 6.37 28.13 8.75
CA ALA A 946 6.73 27.72 7.39
C ALA A 946 7.93 28.52 6.86
N GLY A 947 8.95 27.82 6.39
CA GLY A 947 10.15 28.39 5.79
C GLY A 947 10.09 28.36 4.27
N ARG A 948 10.44 29.44 3.57
CA ARG A 948 10.73 29.38 2.12
C ARG A 948 12.24 29.53 1.91
N THR A 949 12.83 28.58 1.17
CA THR A 949 14.18 28.74 0.64
C THR A 949 14.13 29.54 -0.66
N ASN A 950 14.99 30.54 -0.81
CA ASN A 950 14.99 31.39 -2.01
C ASN A 950 16.31 31.31 -2.77
N TYR A 951 16.21 30.86 -4.03
CA TYR A 951 17.28 30.99 -5.01
C TYR A 951 16.94 31.95 -6.17
N GLN A 952 15.66 32.10 -6.55
CA GLN A 952 15.27 32.85 -7.77
C GLN A 952 13.93 33.61 -7.74
N THR A 953 13.15 33.61 -6.65
CA THR A 953 11.84 34.29 -6.61
C THR A 953 11.86 35.66 -5.91
N ASP A 954 10.87 36.49 -6.24
CA ASP A 954 10.69 37.82 -5.65
C ASP A 954 9.92 37.79 -4.31
N MET A 955 9.96 38.91 -3.59
CA MET A 955 9.32 39.07 -2.28
C MET A 955 7.78 39.01 -2.35
N ALA A 956 7.14 39.54 -3.39
CA ALA A 956 5.68 39.55 -3.49
C ALA A 956 5.14 38.14 -3.76
N THR A 957 5.76 37.38 -4.67
CA THR A 957 5.47 35.95 -4.90
C THR A 957 5.67 35.12 -3.63
N SER A 958 6.71 35.43 -2.86
CA SER A 958 7.00 34.73 -1.59
C SER A 958 5.97 35.02 -0.50
N ILE A 959 5.63 36.30 -0.29
CA ILE A 959 4.63 36.75 0.69
C ILE A 959 3.22 36.26 0.31
N ALA A 960 2.88 36.23 -0.99
CA ALA A 960 1.61 35.66 -1.46
C ALA A 960 1.51 34.17 -1.12
N GLN A 961 2.56 33.38 -1.37
CA GLN A 961 2.55 31.94 -1.06
C GLN A 961 2.50 31.66 0.45
N MET A 962 3.21 32.44 1.27
CA MET A 962 3.09 32.31 2.74
C MET A 962 1.72 32.74 3.26
N LYS A 963 1.07 33.73 2.62
CA LYS A 963 -0.32 34.10 2.94
C LYS A 963 -1.31 32.98 2.62
N THR A 964 -1.10 32.24 1.54
CA THR A 964 -1.85 31.03 1.22
C THR A 964 -1.66 29.96 2.31
N TRP A 965 -0.42 29.58 2.64
CA TRP A 965 -0.15 28.61 3.72
C TRP A 965 -0.68 29.05 5.10
N ARG A 966 -0.64 30.36 5.39
CA ARG A 966 -1.18 30.93 6.63
C ARG A 966 -2.68 30.69 6.76
N ASN A 967 -3.44 30.90 5.69
CA ASN A 967 -4.88 30.69 5.66
C ASN A 967 -5.23 29.19 5.64
N ASP A 968 -4.56 28.42 4.78
CA ASP A 968 -4.94 27.04 4.46
C ASP A 968 -4.44 26.01 5.49
N ALA A 969 -3.41 26.35 6.26
CA ALA A 969 -2.72 25.44 7.19
C ALA A 969 -2.62 25.96 8.64
N ASN A 970 -3.25 27.10 8.94
CA ASN A 970 -3.14 27.79 10.24
C ASN A 970 -1.68 27.99 10.70
N VAL A 971 -0.81 28.37 9.77
CA VAL A 971 0.61 28.65 10.06
C VAL A 971 0.71 29.99 10.80
N VAL A 972 1.25 29.97 12.02
CA VAL A 972 1.25 31.11 12.95
C VAL A 972 2.47 32.05 12.81
N GLY A 973 3.45 31.65 11.99
CA GLY A 973 4.61 32.46 11.66
C GLY A 973 5.34 31.91 10.43
N GLY A 974 6.25 32.70 9.87
CA GLY A 974 6.99 32.33 8.67
C GLY A 974 8.46 32.71 8.76
N PHE A 975 9.33 31.97 8.07
CA PHE A 975 10.76 32.29 8.01
C PHE A 975 11.32 32.24 6.59
N VAL A 976 12.39 32.99 6.36
CA VAL A 976 13.08 33.07 5.06
C VAL A 976 14.54 32.68 5.22
N TRP A 977 15.04 31.83 4.32
CA TRP A 977 16.48 31.55 4.21
C TRP A 977 17.14 32.64 3.38
N VAL A 978 18.19 33.27 3.92
CA VAL A 978 18.99 34.29 3.21
C VAL A 978 20.43 33.80 3.10
N TYR A 979 20.83 33.40 1.88
CA TYR A 979 22.13 32.78 1.58
C TYR A 979 23.12 33.76 0.90
N ASN A 980 22.71 35.01 0.64
CA ASN A 980 23.54 36.07 0.05
C ASN A 980 22.95 37.44 0.43
N ASP A 981 23.71 38.28 1.14
CA ASP A 981 23.16 39.44 1.86
C ASP A 981 23.23 40.78 1.09
N GLU A 982 23.96 40.86 -0.03
CA GLU A 982 24.18 42.13 -0.75
C GLU A 982 22.92 42.71 -1.42
N THR A 983 21.94 41.86 -1.75
CA THR A 983 20.74 42.26 -2.52
C THR A 983 19.44 42.30 -1.72
N TRP A 984 19.47 41.99 -0.42
CA TRP A 984 18.27 41.71 0.38
C TRP A 984 18.02 42.77 1.47
N ASN A 985 16.95 43.55 1.32
CA ASN A 985 16.47 44.43 2.38
C ASN A 985 15.74 43.61 3.46
N LEU A 986 16.48 43.12 4.46
CA LEU A 986 15.94 42.35 5.59
C LEU A 986 14.82 43.10 6.33
N LYS A 987 14.84 44.44 6.33
CA LYS A 987 13.85 45.28 7.02
C LYS A 987 12.50 45.32 6.30
N ASP A 988 12.51 45.32 4.96
CA ASP A 988 11.28 45.20 4.18
C ASP A 988 10.68 43.79 4.36
N TRP A 989 11.53 42.75 4.33
CA TRP A 989 11.10 41.38 4.58
C TRP A 989 10.50 41.20 5.97
N ALA A 990 11.19 41.63 7.02
CA ALA A 990 10.66 41.59 8.38
C ALA A 990 9.36 42.40 8.51
N THR A 991 9.28 43.58 7.90
CA THR A 991 8.05 44.40 7.90
C THR A 991 6.88 43.68 7.23
N ASN A 992 7.09 43.07 6.05
CA ASN A 992 6.05 42.33 5.34
C ASN A 992 5.65 41.05 6.07
N MET A 993 6.59 40.31 6.66
CA MET A 993 6.28 39.14 7.50
C MET A 993 5.51 39.53 8.77
N ASN A 994 5.96 40.57 9.49
CA ASN A 994 5.28 41.05 10.69
C ASN A 994 3.85 41.49 10.36
N GLN A 995 3.63 42.24 9.27
CA GLN A 995 2.29 42.60 8.80
C GLN A 995 1.45 41.39 8.40
N LEU A 996 2.03 40.43 7.66
CA LEU A 996 1.34 39.22 7.21
C LEU A 996 0.83 38.39 8.40
N PHE A 997 1.63 38.25 9.45
CA PHE A 997 1.31 37.39 10.59
C PHE A 997 0.59 38.11 11.75
N ALA A 998 0.43 39.45 11.73
CA ALA A 998 -0.08 40.26 12.84
C ALA A 998 -1.55 40.06 13.27
N THR A 999 -2.43 39.49 12.43
CA THR A 999 -3.88 39.38 12.71
C THR A 999 -4.39 37.97 12.43
N PRO A 1000 -5.09 37.27 13.36
CA PRO A 1000 -5.46 35.86 13.19
C PRO A 1000 -6.16 35.54 11.85
N PRO A 1001 -5.97 34.33 11.28
CA PRO A 1001 -6.65 33.94 10.04
C PRO A 1001 -8.17 33.95 10.21
N VAL A 1002 -8.85 34.46 9.21
CA VAL A 1002 -10.32 34.58 9.15
C VAL A 1002 -10.88 33.83 7.95
N ASP A 1003 -12.13 33.38 8.05
CA ASP A 1003 -12.85 32.73 6.96
C ASP A 1003 -13.27 33.74 5.86
N ALA A 1004 -13.92 33.23 4.81
CA ALA A 1004 -14.46 34.05 3.72
C ALA A 1004 -15.59 35.00 4.15
N GLN A 1005 -16.04 34.93 5.41
CA GLN A 1005 -17.06 35.76 6.04
C GLN A 1005 -16.47 36.70 7.11
N GLY A 1006 -15.13 36.70 7.28
CA GLY A 1006 -14.40 37.56 8.20
C GLY A 1006 -14.42 37.13 9.68
N GLN A 1007 -14.86 35.90 10.00
CA GLN A 1007 -14.81 35.37 11.37
C GLN A 1007 -13.46 34.68 11.66
N PRO A 1008 -12.88 34.80 12.86
CA PRO A 1008 -11.66 34.06 13.23
C PRO A 1008 -11.89 32.55 13.17
N MET A 1009 -11.07 31.83 12.41
CA MET A 1009 -11.29 30.39 12.19
C MET A 1009 -10.88 29.53 13.39
N PRO A 1010 -11.76 28.66 13.92
CA PRO A 1010 -11.37 27.59 14.84
C PRO A 1010 -10.52 26.53 14.13
N THR A 1011 -9.55 25.94 14.81
CA THR A 1011 -8.54 25.05 14.23
C THR A 1011 -9.05 23.62 13.94
N ALA A 1012 -9.75 23.42 12.82
CA ALA A 1012 -9.86 22.12 12.12
C ALA A 1012 -10.48 22.22 10.71
N VAL A 1013 -10.30 21.16 9.91
CA VAL A 1013 -10.97 20.79 8.62
C VAL A 1013 -10.21 21.16 7.32
N THR A 1014 -10.50 20.41 6.25
CA THR A 1014 -9.76 20.29 4.96
C THR A 1014 -10.76 20.12 3.81
N LEU A 1015 -10.45 20.56 2.57
CA LEU A 1015 -10.91 19.96 1.28
C LEU A 1015 -10.20 20.58 0.03
N TYR A 1016 -10.28 19.93 -1.14
CA TYR A 1016 -9.54 20.19 -2.41
C TYR A 1016 -10.08 21.40 -3.24
N THR A 1017 -9.52 21.91 -4.38
CA THR A 1017 -8.60 21.42 -5.46
C THR A 1017 -7.50 22.46 -5.82
N SER A 1018 -6.78 22.58 -6.97
CA SER A 1018 -6.75 22.02 -8.36
C SER A 1018 -5.36 22.24 -9.07
N ASN A 1019 -5.27 21.94 -10.38
CA ASN A 1019 -4.21 22.17 -11.40
C ASN A 1019 -3.34 23.45 -11.23
N ASP A 1020 -2.03 23.48 -11.54
CA ASP A 1020 -1.48 23.41 -12.93
C ASP A 1020 0.08 23.23 -12.99
N TYR A 1021 0.61 22.77 -14.14
CA TYR A 1021 2.01 22.83 -14.67
C TYR A 1021 3.28 22.31 -13.89
N GLY A 1022 4.19 21.66 -14.66
CA GLY A 1022 5.63 21.47 -14.35
C GLY A 1022 6.01 20.16 -13.64
N GLY A 1023 7.11 19.43 -13.94
CA GLY A 1023 8.30 19.71 -14.77
C GLY A 1023 9.36 20.48 -13.98
N TYR A 1024 10.58 19.98 -13.70
CA TYR A 1024 11.36 18.87 -14.29
C TYR A 1024 12.25 18.15 -13.26
N SER A 1025 12.75 16.95 -13.61
CA SER A 1025 14.14 16.56 -13.30
C SER A 1025 14.93 16.44 -14.62
N ILE A 1026 16.24 16.72 -14.57
CA ILE A 1026 17.00 17.19 -15.74
C ILE A 1026 17.37 16.05 -16.70
N GLY A 1027 17.15 16.29 -18.01
CA GLY A 1027 17.46 15.32 -19.06
C GLY A 1027 17.41 15.85 -20.50
N LEU A 1028 17.95 17.05 -20.79
CA LEU A 1028 18.03 17.58 -22.16
C LEU A 1028 19.46 18.01 -22.60
N PRO A 1029 20.16 17.16 -23.38
CA PRO A 1029 20.49 17.56 -24.75
C PRO A 1029 19.25 18.11 -25.50
N GLU A 1030 19.42 19.08 -26.40
CA GLU A 1030 18.34 19.76 -27.14
C GLU A 1030 17.26 20.41 -26.25
N GLY A 1031 17.66 21.39 -25.43
CA GLY A 1031 16.78 22.24 -24.61
C GLY A 1031 16.77 23.72 -25.02
N ARG A 1032 15.84 24.51 -24.46
CA ARG A 1032 15.81 25.98 -24.66
C ARG A 1032 16.86 26.67 -23.77
N TYR A 1033 18.12 26.67 -24.20
CA TYR A 1033 19.22 27.23 -23.42
C TYR A 1033 19.14 28.74 -23.21
N THR A 1034 19.59 29.22 -22.05
CA THR A 1034 19.83 30.65 -21.81
C THR A 1034 21.17 31.08 -22.44
N PRO A 1035 21.33 32.38 -22.78
CA PRO A 1035 22.59 32.88 -23.35
C PRO A 1035 23.81 32.75 -22.43
N GLY A 1036 23.60 32.67 -21.11
CA GLY A 1036 24.67 32.48 -20.13
C GLY A 1036 25.21 31.05 -20.11
N GLU A 1037 24.33 30.06 -20.21
CA GLU A 1037 24.72 28.63 -20.30
C GLU A 1037 25.50 28.38 -21.60
N LEU A 1038 25.03 28.91 -22.73
CA LEU A 1038 25.70 28.77 -24.03
C LEU A 1038 27.11 29.38 -24.06
N ALA A 1039 27.35 30.45 -23.30
CA ALA A 1039 28.68 31.03 -23.14
C ALA A 1039 29.67 30.06 -22.46
N GLY A 1040 29.19 29.21 -21.53
CA GLY A 1040 29.98 28.14 -20.92
C GLY A 1040 30.44 27.04 -21.89
N TYR A 1041 29.76 26.91 -23.02
CA TYR A 1041 30.10 25.96 -24.10
C TYR A 1041 30.85 26.60 -25.29
N GLY A 1042 31.28 27.86 -25.15
CA GLY A 1042 32.15 28.56 -26.12
C GLY A 1042 31.45 29.51 -27.09
N PHE A 1043 30.11 29.58 -27.08
CA PHE A 1043 29.33 30.42 -27.99
C PHE A 1043 29.21 31.85 -27.45
N GLN A 1044 29.62 32.86 -28.23
CA GLN A 1044 29.63 34.26 -27.77
C GLN A 1044 28.53 35.10 -28.41
N PHE A 1045 27.81 35.86 -27.59
CA PHE A 1045 26.71 36.74 -28.00
C PHE A 1045 27.07 38.20 -27.75
N THR A 1046 26.86 39.07 -28.74
CA THR A 1046 27.26 40.49 -28.66
C THR A 1046 26.04 41.42 -28.59
N ASN A 1047 26.09 42.36 -27.63
CA ASN A 1047 25.03 43.30 -27.24
C ASN A 1047 23.69 42.63 -26.93
N LEU A 1048 23.68 41.79 -25.89
CA LEU A 1048 22.48 41.15 -25.39
C LEU A 1048 21.77 42.05 -24.37
N ASN A 1049 20.61 42.63 -24.74
CA ASN A 1049 19.86 43.52 -23.86
C ASN A 1049 18.77 42.76 -23.09
N TYR A 1050 19.06 42.46 -21.83
CA TYR A 1050 18.23 41.66 -20.94
C TYR A 1050 16.82 42.23 -20.73
N ALA A 1051 16.64 43.56 -20.75
CA ALA A 1051 15.34 44.19 -20.52
C ALA A 1051 14.35 44.05 -21.70
N TYR A 1052 14.83 43.64 -22.88
CA TYR A 1052 14.04 43.59 -24.12
C TYR A 1052 14.28 42.31 -24.97
N HIS A 1053 14.98 41.32 -24.41
CA HIS A 1053 15.34 40.04 -25.06
C HIS A 1053 15.94 40.19 -26.48
N THR A 1054 16.85 41.14 -26.67
CA THR A 1054 17.44 41.44 -27.99
C THR A 1054 18.83 40.85 -28.18
N ILE A 1055 19.10 40.25 -29.34
CA ILE A 1055 20.43 39.80 -29.78
C ILE A 1055 20.74 40.41 -31.16
N SER A 1056 21.93 41.00 -31.33
CA SER A 1056 22.34 41.61 -32.62
C SER A 1056 23.28 40.74 -33.47
N SER A 1057 24.17 39.97 -32.84
CA SER A 1057 25.16 39.13 -33.53
C SER A 1057 25.63 37.97 -32.65
N ILE A 1058 26.01 36.88 -33.30
CA ILE A 1058 26.30 35.58 -32.68
C ILE A 1058 27.61 35.04 -33.25
N GLN A 1059 28.47 34.53 -32.37
CA GLN A 1059 29.75 33.92 -32.72
C GLN A 1059 29.74 32.44 -32.31
N LEU A 1060 29.92 31.54 -33.29
CA LEU A 1060 29.81 30.09 -33.09
C LEU A 1060 31.16 29.41 -32.85
N THR A 1061 31.16 28.39 -32.00
CA THR A 1061 32.26 27.43 -31.85
C THR A 1061 32.39 26.56 -33.10
N GLU A 1062 33.63 26.30 -33.53
CA GLU A 1062 33.92 25.52 -34.74
C GLU A 1062 33.41 24.08 -34.63
N GLY A 1063 32.77 23.56 -35.69
CA GLY A 1063 32.18 22.21 -35.75
C GLY A 1063 30.76 22.07 -35.17
N TYR A 1064 30.06 23.17 -34.88
CA TYR A 1064 28.67 23.17 -34.40
C TYR A 1064 27.77 24.10 -35.24
N GLN A 1065 26.46 23.86 -35.23
CA GLN A 1065 25.42 24.73 -35.79
C GLN A 1065 24.39 25.13 -34.72
N MET A 1066 23.67 26.23 -34.92
CA MET A 1066 22.71 26.74 -33.94
C MET A 1066 21.43 27.28 -34.58
N THR A 1067 20.27 26.86 -34.09
CA THR A 1067 18.95 27.25 -34.61
C THR A 1067 18.14 28.03 -33.58
N VAL A 1068 17.67 29.23 -33.95
CA VAL A 1068 16.93 30.16 -33.06
C VAL A 1068 15.46 30.23 -33.49
N TYR A 1069 14.53 30.28 -32.53
CA TYR A 1069 13.08 30.30 -32.79
C TYR A 1069 12.40 31.51 -32.10
N SER A 1070 11.42 32.11 -32.78
CA SER A 1070 10.71 33.31 -32.32
C SER A 1070 9.31 33.00 -31.77
N LYS A 1071 8.80 33.81 -30.81
CA LYS A 1071 7.43 33.73 -30.29
C LYS A 1071 6.60 34.93 -30.74
N SER A 1072 6.07 34.84 -31.96
CA SER A 1072 4.95 35.67 -32.43
C SER A 1072 3.92 34.78 -33.12
N ASP A 1073 2.71 34.78 -32.56
CA ASP A 1073 1.46 34.58 -33.29
C ASP A 1073 1.37 33.26 -34.08
N TYR A 1074 1.53 32.14 -33.35
CA TYR A 1074 1.22 30.75 -33.76
C TYR A 1074 1.94 30.17 -35.00
N SER A 1075 2.92 30.86 -35.59
CA SER A 1075 3.55 30.45 -36.86
C SER A 1075 4.83 29.59 -36.75
N GLY A 1076 5.48 29.52 -35.59
CA GLY A 1076 6.54 28.54 -35.29
C GLY A 1076 7.88 28.69 -36.03
N THR A 1077 8.13 29.80 -36.75
CA THR A 1077 9.35 29.99 -37.56
C THR A 1077 10.67 29.91 -36.78
N SER A 1078 11.70 29.36 -37.43
CA SER A 1078 13.08 29.24 -36.95
C SER A 1078 14.10 29.87 -37.93
N TYR A 1079 15.35 30.03 -37.49
CA TYR A 1079 16.48 30.46 -38.33
C TYR A 1079 17.79 29.80 -37.84
N THR A 1080 18.54 29.18 -38.75
CA THR A 1080 19.78 28.44 -38.44
C THR A 1080 21.03 29.21 -38.84
N PHE A 1081 22.05 29.16 -37.99
CA PHE A 1081 23.38 29.73 -38.20
C PHE A 1081 24.42 28.61 -38.26
N THR A 1082 25.22 28.61 -39.34
CA THR A 1082 26.23 27.56 -39.65
C THR A 1082 27.66 28.10 -39.71
N GLU A 1083 27.84 29.42 -39.73
CA GLU A 1083 29.14 30.10 -39.81
C GLU A 1083 29.35 31.09 -38.66
N SER A 1084 30.61 31.28 -38.29
CA SER A 1084 31.03 31.86 -37.01
C SER A 1084 30.79 33.37 -36.84
N THR A 1085 30.30 34.13 -37.82
CA THR A 1085 29.96 35.57 -37.63
C THR A 1085 28.71 35.99 -38.42
N ASN A 1086 27.53 35.63 -37.92
CA ASN A 1086 26.26 36.04 -38.51
C ASN A 1086 25.54 37.15 -37.70
N ARG A 1087 24.91 38.10 -38.42
CA ARG A 1087 24.07 39.15 -37.84
C ARG A 1087 22.60 38.73 -37.83
N VAL A 1088 21.91 38.98 -36.73
CA VAL A 1088 20.47 38.65 -36.61
C VAL A 1088 19.65 39.62 -37.49
N PRO A 1089 18.77 39.10 -38.37
CA PRO A 1089 17.87 39.90 -39.21
C PRO A 1089 17.07 40.93 -38.39
N SER A 1090 16.84 42.12 -38.95
CA SER A 1090 16.30 43.27 -38.20
C SER A 1090 14.95 42.99 -37.52
N GLY A 1091 14.05 42.25 -38.18
CA GLY A 1091 12.73 41.91 -37.63
C GLY A 1091 12.73 40.88 -36.49
N TRP A 1092 13.83 40.16 -36.26
CA TRP A 1092 13.93 39.09 -35.25
C TRP A 1092 14.41 39.57 -33.87
N ARG A 1093 14.72 40.87 -33.75
CA ARG A 1093 15.55 41.39 -32.66
C ARG A 1093 14.88 41.54 -31.29
N SER A 1094 13.63 41.14 -31.07
CA SER A 1094 12.92 41.41 -29.80
C SER A 1094 12.00 40.30 -29.27
N ARG A 1095 11.96 39.10 -29.88
CA ARG A 1095 11.05 38.00 -29.48
C ARG A 1095 11.65 36.59 -29.64
N ILE A 1096 12.93 36.41 -29.33
CA ILE A 1096 13.54 35.07 -29.25
C ILE A 1096 12.91 34.29 -28.10
N CYS A 1097 12.60 33.01 -28.30
CA CYS A 1097 12.05 32.14 -27.26
C CYS A 1097 12.70 30.75 -27.13
N ALA A 1098 13.45 30.29 -28.13
CA ALA A 1098 14.20 29.03 -28.09
C ALA A 1098 15.50 29.14 -28.88
N ILE A 1099 16.48 28.32 -28.50
CA ILE A 1099 17.73 28.09 -29.22
C ILE A 1099 18.04 26.59 -29.12
N SER A 1100 18.38 25.93 -30.23
CA SER A 1100 18.97 24.58 -30.31
C SER A 1100 20.42 24.69 -30.77
N VAL A 1101 21.29 23.79 -30.32
CA VAL A 1101 22.72 23.69 -30.71
C VAL A 1101 23.04 22.23 -31.00
N GLU A 1102 23.59 21.95 -32.18
CA GLU A 1102 23.89 20.58 -32.65
C GLU A 1102 25.33 20.49 -33.18
N PRO A 1103 26.04 19.36 -32.98
CA PRO A 1103 27.32 19.11 -33.63
C PRO A 1103 27.14 18.88 -35.14
N GLN A 1104 28.10 19.32 -35.95
CA GLN A 1104 28.07 19.05 -37.40
C GLN A 1104 28.27 17.54 -37.68
N PRO A 1105 27.61 16.97 -38.71
CA PRO A 1105 27.42 15.51 -38.80
C PRO A 1105 28.69 14.65 -38.89
N ASP A 1106 29.77 15.19 -39.43
CA ASP A 1106 30.95 14.41 -39.88
C ASP A 1106 31.97 14.10 -38.77
N GLY A 1107 31.70 14.49 -37.52
CA GLY A 1107 32.73 14.67 -36.48
C GLY A 1107 33.05 13.50 -35.53
N ILE A 1108 32.31 12.39 -35.53
CA ILE A 1108 32.37 11.39 -34.43
C ILE A 1108 32.82 10.00 -34.90
N THR A 1109 33.92 9.49 -34.32
CA THR A 1109 34.36 8.09 -34.46
C THR A 1109 34.38 7.35 -33.12
N THR A 1110 34.03 6.06 -33.14
CA THR A 1110 33.85 5.23 -31.93
C THR A 1110 34.97 4.20 -31.72
N HIS A 1111 35.36 4.00 -30.45
CA HIS A 1111 36.25 2.94 -29.94
C HIS A 1111 37.71 2.86 -30.47
N PRO A 1112 38.69 3.30 -29.67
CA PRO A 1112 40.03 2.73 -29.65
C PRO A 1112 40.11 1.56 -28.64
N SER A 1113 40.61 0.40 -29.04
CA SER A 1113 40.86 -0.74 -28.15
C SER A 1113 42.21 -0.60 -27.43
N MET A 1114 42.21 -0.35 -26.12
CA MET A 1114 43.46 -0.17 -25.36
C MET A 1114 44.09 -1.49 -24.93
N LYS A 1115 45.11 -1.91 -25.69
CA LYS A 1115 46.22 -2.76 -25.23
C LYS A 1115 47.52 -2.10 -25.70
N GLY A 1116 48.13 -1.28 -24.86
CA GLY A 1116 49.38 -0.58 -25.16
C GLY A 1116 49.53 0.69 -24.35
N ASP A 1117 50.78 1.02 -24.01
CA ASP A 1117 51.21 2.01 -23.01
C ASP A 1117 50.81 3.46 -23.38
N GLY A 1118 49.59 3.86 -23.01
CA GLY A 1118 49.08 5.23 -23.15
C GLY A 1118 48.69 5.80 -21.80
N VAL A 1119 49.27 6.97 -21.45
CA VAL A 1119 48.97 7.66 -20.19
C VAL A 1119 47.63 8.39 -20.30
N VAL A 1120 46.79 8.22 -19.27
CA VAL A 1120 45.45 8.81 -19.18
C VAL A 1120 45.46 9.95 -18.16
N TYR A 1121 44.75 11.03 -18.46
CA TYR A 1121 44.58 12.17 -17.58
C TYR A 1121 43.08 12.49 -17.38
N ASP A 1122 42.72 13.04 -16.22
CA ASP A 1122 41.41 13.66 -16.02
C ASP A 1122 41.31 15.02 -16.74
N LEU A 1123 40.12 15.64 -16.72
CA LEU A 1123 39.90 16.96 -17.31
C LEU A 1123 40.62 18.12 -16.58
N ALA A 1124 41.20 17.85 -15.39
CA ALA A 1124 42.06 18.78 -14.66
C ALA A 1124 43.56 18.52 -14.92
N GLY A 1125 43.91 17.62 -15.84
CA GLY A 1125 45.29 17.31 -16.22
C GLY A 1125 46.04 16.40 -15.24
N ARG A 1126 45.35 15.74 -14.30
CA ARG A 1126 45.98 14.80 -13.35
C ARG A 1126 46.07 13.40 -13.95
N GLU A 1127 47.24 12.79 -13.85
CA GLU A 1127 47.48 11.43 -14.35
C GLU A 1127 46.67 10.40 -13.57
N ILE A 1128 45.96 9.55 -14.31
CA ILE A 1128 45.22 8.38 -13.80
C ILE A 1128 45.90 7.14 -14.40
N GLY A 1129 46.63 6.38 -13.58
CA GLY A 1129 47.35 5.20 -14.03
C GLY A 1129 46.45 4.11 -14.61
N ASN A 1130 47.08 3.11 -15.25
CA ASN A 1130 46.48 2.12 -16.17
C ASN A 1130 45.49 1.08 -15.56
N GLY A 1131 44.63 1.49 -14.63
CA GLY A 1131 43.52 0.71 -14.10
C GLY A 1131 42.26 0.77 -14.97
N ARG A 1132 41.17 0.14 -14.51
CA ARG A 1132 39.85 0.29 -15.13
C ARG A 1132 39.29 1.69 -14.85
N LEU A 1133 39.13 2.49 -15.90
CA LEU A 1133 38.43 3.77 -15.85
C LEU A 1133 36.93 3.57 -15.61
N SER A 1134 36.29 4.55 -14.97
CA SER A 1134 34.84 4.66 -14.88
C SER A 1134 34.25 5.34 -16.13
N ARG A 1135 32.92 5.40 -16.21
CA ARG A 1135 32.21 6.09 -17.30
C ARG A 1135 32.46 7.61 -17.18
N GLY A 1136 32.94 8.25 -18.24
CA GLY A 1136 33.34 9.66 -18.18
C GLY A 1136 34.13 10.16 -19.39
N LEU A 1137 34.51 11.44 -19.38
CA LEU A 1137 35.33 12.07 -20.41
C LEU A 1137 36.77 12.25 -19.88
N TYR A 1138 37.74 11.70 -20.61
CA TYR A 1138 39.16 11.66 -20.22
C TYR A 1138 40.05 12.25 -21.32
N ILE A 1139 41.29 12.58 -20.99
CA ILE A 1139 42.32 12.95 -21.98
C ILE A 1139 43.28 11.77 -22.11
N VAL A 1140 43.40 11.21 -23.31
CA VAL A 1140 44.29 10.07 -23.59
C VAL A 1140 45.17 10.42 -24.79
N ASN A 1141 46.48 10.32 -24.63
CA ASN A 1141 47.47 10.71 -25.65
C ASN A 1141 47.17 12.09 -26.28
N GLY A 1142 46.77 13.05 -25.45
CA GLY A 1142 46.44 14.43 -25.84
C GLY A 1142 45.05 14.65 -26.46
N LYS A 1143 44.22 13.62 -26.62
CA LYS A 1143 42.85 13.74 -27.19
C LYS A 1143 41.78 13.52 -26.13
N LYS A 1144 40.71 14.31 -26.16
CA LYS A 1144 39.51 14.08 -25.34
C LYS A 1144 38.75 12.85 -25.89
N VAL A 1145 38.53 11.85 -25.04
CA VAL A 1145 37.86 10.59 -25.37
C VAL A 1145 36.79 10.29 -24.32
N MET A 1146 35.57 9.98 -24.75
CA MET A 1146 34.48 9.61 -23.85
C MET A 1146 34.41 8.08 -23.69
N ILE A 1147 34.58 7.61 -22.46
CA ILE A 1147 34.47 6.20 -22.08
C ILE A 1147 32.99 5.92 -21.71
N ARG A 1148 32.37 5.02 -22.47
CA ARG A 1148 30.97 4.56 -22.33
C ARG A 1148 30.85 3.28 -21.50
#